data_AF-A0A937A0W4-F1
#
_entry.id   AF-A0A937A0W4-F1
#
_cell.length_a   1.000
_cell.length_b   1.000
_cell.length_c   1.000
_cell.angle_alpha   90.00
_cell.angle_beta   90.00
_cell.angle_gamma   90.00
#
_symmetry.space_group_name_H-M   'P 1'
#
loop_
_entity.id
_entity.type
_entity.pdbx_description
1 polymer ?
#
loop_
_entity_poly.entity_id
_entity_poly.type
_entity_poly.pdbx_seq_one_letter_code
_entity_poly.pdbx_strand_id
1 'polypeptide(L)'
;MTTFTPSLAGLLSVVAITAAQAQVVIKQPPSFTPLPAELVGVSPSDPRLTPVQRDNVLRFQIVDKLDLLDRDFTQRVCLPSPPTSPADIDPHRSLMVHDVSTLTSRDFSLRRTMDQLASQVVAQVPGTTAASIFRQFWDTQNPAAQALATGPRCSDAGGTLNGLPHACRPRNSSEEGREAVGTDAQINARMSGSFDSFSGYVPLALVNRLDLAHEGWRNCGEYRIVYGELQALPNARNLIIFEGVLPNPTPGCRSGCKPVMQMWKSLSAMNSATDRAAKLEEFFYTGLPGFRPVVHVDHYSSKGVTGTYGGSGSGQIRTNQFVQTTRWMLKEFKTVLNCSSTPCKFEIVPIPVKVNPWGTLWNEDVANTANPLSLTAQAFQTSVLGQTALLGDPTLMRIGYSVSPTHNAPQSFSQAPIAPPFNTMPSSQAPFDVWHDQYLAQFNAAGGSTNTFRTGLQSEAALQGLTATQILKRATTQTCAGCHQPDNFGLRLANAIGPAVTPTGTTVTSWPNSLGNFVHVETQPAALVELSNPAFASNLGHALSPALHDVFLPDRRNFLVDQLNAITCPCTHRFTTLTAEMREPAFKRQDGVLAQLVPQASAWQRLLAERLASTRPLTLAESLKLDAQRASISAQQEKSLAEMRRALGMPPIAIGPSPQPVTRDVTQEPARRTTSGSFRTH
;
A
#
# COMPACT_ATOMS: atom_id res chain seq x y z
N MET A 1 -56.68 -2.11 36.13
CA MET A 1 -56.85 -2.12 37.60
C MET A 1 -55.61 -1.47 38.20
N THR A 2 -55.61 -0.13 38.28
CA THR A 2 -55.79 0.66 39.54
C THR A 2 -54.57 0.52 40.46
N THR A 3 -53.54 1.36 40.32
CA THR A 3 -53.28 2.67 41.02
C THR A 3 -53.19 2.58 42.54
N PHE A 4 -52.04 2.94 43.13
CA PHE A 4 -51.83 4.09 44.05
C PHE A 4 -50.50 3.94 44.85
N THR A 5 -49.58 4.90 44.65
CA THR A 5 -48.64 5.45 45.67
C THR A 5 -49.33 6.66 46.35
N PRO A 6 -48.77 7.44 47.32
CA PRO A 6 -47.51 7.36 48.09
C PRO A 6 -47.67 7.64 49.61
N SER A 7 -46.58 7.59 50.40
CA SER A 7 -46.39 8.51 51.53
C SER A 7 -44.91 8.86 51.76
N LEU A 8 -44.72 10.03 52.38
CA LEU A 8 -43.59 10.95 52.30
C LEU A 8 -42.73 10.97 53.58
N ALA A 9 -41.55 11.59 53.45
CA ALA A 9 -40.65 12.17 54.47
C ALA A 9 -39.73 11.18 55.22
N GLY A 10 -38.42 11.35 55.32
CA GLY A 10 -37.54 12.49 55.05
C GLY A 10 -36.68 12.76 56.29
N LEU A 11 -35.35 12.57 56.20
CA LEU A 11 -34.32 13.49 56.72
C LEU A 11 -32.89 12.94 56.55
N LEU A 12 -32.00 13.89 56.24
CA LEU A 12 -30.61 13.79 55.83
C LEU A 12 -29.67 13.16 56.89
N SER A 13 -28.58 12.51 56.42
CA SER A 13 -27.22 13.00 56.68
C SER A 13 -26.11 12.23 55.94
N VAL A 14 -25.30 13.02 55.23
CA VAL A 14 -23.86 12.87 54.90
C VAL A 14 -23.45 11.69 53.99
N VAL A 15 -23.28 11.98 52.70
CA VAL A 15 -22.42 11.20 51.80
C VAL A 15 -21.20 12.05 51.44
N ALA A 16 -20.03 11.60 51.91
CA ALA A 16 -18.74 12.07 51.45
C ALA A 16 -18.56 11.70 49.97
N ILE A 17 -18.35 12.71 49.12
CA ILE A 17 -18.02 12.52 47.71
C ILE A 17 -16.51 12.25 47.64
N THR A 18 -16.12 10.98 47.53
CA THR A 18 -14.78 10.60 47.09
C THR A 18 -14.72 10.69 45.57
N ALA A 19 -13.80 11.51 45.07
CA ALA A 19 -13.46 11.63 43.65
C ALA A 19 -12.97 10.28 43.10
N ALA A 20 -13.81 9.61 42.32
CA ALA A 20 -13.43 8.42 41.56
C ALA A 20 -12.53 8.85 40.39
N GLN A 21 -11.28 8.39 40.42
CA GLN A 21 -10.37 8.44 39.28
C GLN A 21 -11.01 7.68 38.11
N ALA A 22 -11.37 8.41 37.06
CA ALA A 22 -11.69 7.81 35.77
C ALA A 22 -10.40 7.22 35.18
N GLN A 23 -10.10 5.96 35.51
CA GLN A 23 -9.18 5.17 34.71
C GLN A 23 -9.81 5.00 33.33
N VAL A 24 -9.42 5.86 32.40
CA VAL A 24 -9.59 5.59 30.97
C VAL A 24 -8.90 4.26 30.74
N VAL A 25 -9.68 3.22 30.46
CA VAL A 25 -9.14 1.92 30.01
C VAL A 25 -8.49 2.17 28.67
N ILE A 26 -7.19 2.48 28.70
CA ILE A 26 -6.35 2.55 27.51
C ILE A 26 -6.30 1.12 26.97
N LYS A 27 -7.12 0.82 25.97
CA LYS A 27 -6.93 -0.41 25.18
C LYS A 27 -5.49 -0.38 24.69
N GLN A 28 -4.71 -1.40 25.05
CA GLN A 28 -3.38 -1.59 24.50
C GLN A 28 -3.49 -1.53 22.97
N PRO A 29 -2.57 -0.83 22.27
CA PRO A 29 -2.54 -0.83 20.82
C PRO A 29 -2.50 -2.28 20.30
N PRO A 30 -2.96 -2.55 19.06
CA PRO A 30 -2.91 -3.89 18.48
C PRO A 30 -1.52 -4.47 18.71
N SER A 31 -1.47 -5.54 19.50
CA SER A 31 -0.24 -6.19 19.89
C SER A 31 0.49 -6.61 18.64
N PHE A 32 1.70 -6.07 18.43
CA PHE A 32 2.66 -6.68 17.52
C PHE A 32 2.70 -8.17 17.86
N THR A 33 2.55 -9.04 16.87
CA THR A 33 2.81 -10.47 17.09
C THR A 33 4.25 -10.55 17.61
N PRO A 34 4.47 -10.99 18.87
CA PRO A 34 5.81 -11.11 19.40
C PRO A 34 6.59 -12.06 18.49
N LEU A 35 7.91 -11.86 18.39
CA LEU A 35 8.76 -12.90 17.85
C LEU A 35 8.44 -14.20 18.64
N PRO A 36 8.17 -15.34 17.98
CA PRO A 36 7.97 -16.62 18.68
C PRO A 36 9.07 -16.80 19.72
N ALA A 37 8.73 -17.22 20.93
CA ALA A 37 9.67 -17.26 22.05
C ALA A 37 10.96 -18.03 21.71
N GLU A 38 10.85 -19.05 20.86
CA GLU A 38 11.93 -19.88 20.33
C GLU A 38 12.94 -19.15 19.43
N LEU A 39 12.60 -17.96 18.89
CA LEU A 39 13.46 -17.18 17.99
C LEU A 39 14.12 -15.98 18.70
N VAL A 40 13.76 -15.69 19.95
CA VAL A 40 14.31 -14.57 20.72
C VAL A 40 15.79 -14.83 21.04
N GLY A 41 16.66 -13.89 20.66
CA GLY A 41 18.11 -14.00 20.87
C GLY A 41 18.86 -14.87 19.85
N VAL A 42 18.17 -15.47 18.88
CA VAL A 42 18.80 -16.29 17.83
C VAL A 42 19.51 -15.38 16.82
N SER A 43 20.70 -15.77 16.36
CA SER A 43 21.45 -15.02 15.33
C SER A 43 20.79 -15.18 13.96
N PRO A 44 20.71 -14.12 13.11
CA PRO A 44 20.35 -14.24 11.70
C PRO A 44 21.17 -15.30 10.95
N SER A 45 22.43 -15.47 11.35
CA SER A 45 23.33 -16.43 10.72
C SER A 45 23.11 -17.87 11.20
N ASP A 46 22.13 -18.14 12.07
CA ASP A 46 21.87 -19.49 12.55
C ASP A 46 21.39 -20.38 11.36
N PRO A 47 22.11 -21.48 11.06
CA PRO A 47 21.81 -22.34 9.93
C PRO A 47 20.51 -23.15 10.12
N ARG A 48 20.00 -23.25 11.35
CA ARG A 48 18.73 -23.93 11.66
C ARG A 48 17.51 -23.08 11.30
N LEU A 49 17.69 -21.78 11.11
CA LEU A 49 16.61 -20.89 10.71
C LEU A 49 16.28 -21.12 9.24
N THR A 50 14.99 -21.29 8.95
CA THR A 50 14.49 -21.17 7.58
C THR A 50 14.78 -19.76 7.05
N PRO A 51 14.87 -19.55 5.72
CA PRO A 51 15.06 -18.22 5.15
C PRO A 51 14.06 -17.19 5.67
N VAL A 52 12.80 -17.58 5.90
CA VAL A 52 11.76 -16.71 6.46
C VAL A 52 11.98 -16.44 7.95
N GLN A 53 12.38 -17.44 8.74
CA GLN A 53 12.74 -17.21 10.14
C GLN A 53 13.96 -16.30 10.26
N ARG A 54 14.94 -16.45 9.36
CA ARG A 54 16.11 -15.56 9.25
C ARG A 54 15.70 -14.13 8.89
N ASP A 55 14.83 -13.95 7.91
CA ASP A 55 14.28 -12.63 7.56
C ASP A 55 13.49 -12.03 8.73
N ASN A 56 12.68 -12.83 9.43
CA ASN A 56 11.97 -12.40 10.62
C ASN A 56 12.94 -12.03 11.75
N VAL A 57 13.96 -12.84 12.03
CA VAL A 57 14.98 -12.53 13.04
C VAL A 57 15.76 -11.28 12.67
N LEU A 58 16.17 -11.08 11.41
CA LEU A 58 16.81 -9.84 10.95
C LEU A 58 15.88 -8.64 11.12
N ARG A 59 14.63 -8.79 10.71
CA ARG A 59 13.58 -7.78 10.82
C ARG A 59 13.31 -7.38 12.26
N PHE A 60 13.09 -8.35 13.16
CA PHE A 60 12.89 -8.10 14.58
C PHE A 60 14.15 -7.55 15.21
N GLN A 61 15.34 -8.05 14.89
CA GLN A 61 16.59 -7.43 15.37
C GLN A 61 16.77 -6.00 14.85
N ILE A 62 16.34 -5.66 13.64
CA ILE A 62 16.36 -4.27 13.16
C ILE A 62 15.34 -3.41 13.92
N VAL A 63 14.12 -3.91 14.14
CA VAL A 63 13.08 -3.17 14.88
C VAL A 63 13.41 -3.04 16.38
N ASP A 64 14.01 -4.07 16.97
CA ASP A 64 14.33 -4.20 18.40
C ASP A 64 15.69 -3.54 18.73
N LYS A 65 16.76 -3.74 17.93
CA LYS A 65 18.04 -3.02 18.11
C LYS A 65 17.94 -1.53 17.84
N LEU A 66 16.97 -1.09 17.04
CA LEU A 66 16.70 0.33 16.82
C LEU A 66 15.67 0.89 17.81
N ASP A 67 15.10 0.05 18.69
CA ASP A 67 14.07 0.39 19.69
C ASP A 67 12.94 1.24 19.08
N LEU A 68 12.50 0.90 17.86
CA LEU A 68 11.57 1.71 17.07
C LEU A 68 10.12 1.66 17.56
N LEU A 69 9.87 0.95 18.66
CA LEU A 69 8.55 0.78 19.23
C LEU A 69 8.49 1.56 20.53
N ASP A 70 7.47 2.41 20.69
CA ASP A 70 7.17 3.09 21.96
C ASP A 70 6.86 2.03 23.04
N ARG A 71 7.89 1.50 23.72
CA ARG A 71 7.77 0.39 24.68
C ARG A 71 7.83 0.81 26.15
N ASP A 72 8.39 1.98 26.47
CA ASP A 72 8.38 2.50 27.84
C ASP A 72 7.62 3.83 27.93
N PHE A 73 6.36 3.74 28.33
CA PHE A 73 5.46 4.87 28.52
C PHE A 73 5.62 5.55 29.88
N THR A 74 6.33 4.95 30.83
CA THR A 74 6.30 5.39 32.24
C THR A 74 7.16 6.63 32.52
N GLN A 75 8.09 6.95 31.62
CA GLN A 75 8.95 8.14 31.71
C GLN A 75 8.72 9.17 30.59
N ARG A 76 7.73 8.97 29.70
CA ARG A 76 7.57 9.78 28.48
C ARG A 76 6.38 10.73 28.55
N VAL A 77 6.60 11.97 28.10
CA VAL A 77 5.54 12.97 27.92
C VAL A 77 4.73 12.65 26.67
N CYS A 78 3.75 11.76 26.79
CA CYS A 78 2.89 11.40 25.67
C CYS A 78 1.61 12.24 25.63
N LEU A 79 1.21 12.63 24.42
CA LEU A 79 0.01 13.42 24.18
C LEU A 79 -1.13 12.50 23.73
N PRO A 80 -2.20 12.34 24.54
CA PRO A 80 -3.38 11.60 24.10
C PRO A 80 -4.03 12.31 22.90
N SER A 81 -4.64 11.51 22.03
CA SER A 81 -5.41 12.01 20.89
C SER A 81 -6.84 12.31 21.29
N PRO A 82 -7.47 13.37 20.74
CA PRO A 82 -8.92 13.48 20.78
C PRO A 82 -9.54 12.22 20.15
N PRO A 83 -10.51 11.58 20.81
CA PRO A 83 -11.11 10.37 20.29
C PRO A 83 -11.77 10.66 18.93
N THR A 84 -11.60 9.70 18.04
CA THR A 84 -12.18 9.64 16.70
C THR A 84 -12.95 8.33 16.63
N SER A 85 -14.22 8.41 16.25
CA SER A 85 -15.05 7.23 16.02
C SER A 85 -14.99 6.80 14.55
N PRO A 86 -15.33 5.55 14.21
CA PRO A 86 -15.52 5.15 12.82
C PRO A 86 -16.56 5.97 12.06
N ALA A 87 -17.56 6.53 12.75
CA ALA A 87 -18.58 7.39 12.14
C ALA A 87 -18.04 8.77 11.74
N ASP A 88 -16.93 9.21 12.33
CA ASP A 88 -16.27 10.46 11.98
C ASP A 88 -15.47 10.37 10.67
N ILE A 89 -15.27 9.16 10.14
CA ILE A 89 -14.52 8.91 8.91
C ILE A 89 -15.48 8.48 7.81
N ASP A 90 -15.81 9.43 6.94
CA ASP A 90 -16.43 9.17 5.64
C ASP A 90 -15.39 8.51 4.70
N PRO A 91 -15.55 7.22 4.34
CA PRO A 91 -14.59 6.52 3.51
C PRO A 91 -14.50 7.08 2.08
N HIS A 92 -15.56 7.72 1.57
CA HIS A 92 -15.60 8.29 0.22
C HIS A 92 -14.93 9.67 0.13
N ARG A 93 -14.62 10.29 1.28
CA ARG A 93 -13.83 11.52 1.34
C ARG A 93 -12.41 11.31 1.84
N SER A 94 -12.19 10.31 2.69
CA SER A 94 -10.95 10.18 3.45
C SER A 94 -10.12 8.92 3.15
N LEU A 95 -10.69 7.97 2.39
CA LEU A 95 -10.00 6.72 2.05
C LEU A 95 -9.95 6.47 0.55
N MET A 96 -11.07 6.68 -0.14
CA MET A 96 -11.22 6.50 -1.57
C MET A 96 -12.03 7.69 -2.10
N VAL A 97 -11.36 8.74 -2.56
CA VAL A 97 -12.02 9.90 -3.16
C VAL A 97 -12.29 9.58 -4.62
N HIS A 98 -13.55 9.32 -4.95
CA HIS A 98 -13.98 8.82 -6.27
C HIS A 98 -15.12 9.64 -6.87
N ASP A 99 -15.50 10.76 -6.25
CA ASP A 99 -16.53 11.65 -6.76
C ASP A 99 -15.96 12.58 -7.85
N VAL A 100 -16.69 12.72 -8.95
CA VAL A 100 -16.25 13.52 -10.10
C VAL A 100 -16.04 14.99 -9.71
N SER A 101 -16.88 15.52 -8.81
CA SER A 101 -16.81 16.94 -8.43
C SER A 101 -15.49 17.31 -7.75
N THR A 102 -14.93 16.46 -6.88
CA THR A 102 -13.61 16.65 -6.29
C THR A 102 -12.51 16.45 -7.32
N LEU A 103 -12.62 15.40 -8.15
CA LEU A 103 -11.59 15.02 -9.13
C LEU A 103 -11.42 16.03 -10.27
N THR A 104 -12.45 16.83 -10.58
CA THR A 104 -12.41 17.87 -11.61
C THR A 104 -12.24 19.29 -11.07
N SER A 105 -12.32 19.49 -9.75
CA SER A 105 -12.15 20.83 -9.13
C SER A 105 -10.71 21.35 -9.15
N ARG A 106 -9.73 20.47 -9.41
CA ARG A 106 -8.30 20.78 -9.58
C ARG A 106 -7.71 19.91 -10.69
N ASP A 107 -6.52 20.26 -11.17
CA ASP A 107 -5.84 19.46 -12.20
C ASP A 107 -5.18 18.22 -11.60
N PHE A 108 -5.93 17.11 -11.59
CA PHE A 108 -5.40 15.79 -11.28
C PHE A 108 -5.06 14.97 -12.53
N SER A 109 -4.99 15.58 -13.72
CA SER A 109 -4.79 14.85 -14.99
C SER A 109 -3.53 13.97 -14.98
N LEU A 110 -3.53 12.92 -15.82
CA LEU A 110 -2.35 12.09 -16.01
C LEU A 110 -1.18 12.92 -16.52
N ARG A 111 -1.47 13.92 -17.36
CA ARG A 111 -0.47 14.86 -17.86
C ARG A 111 0.21 15.61 -16.72
N ARG A 112 -0.56 16.13 -15.74
CA ARG A 112 0.00 16.79 -14.56
C ARG A 112 0.92 15.90 -13.75
N THR A 113 0.54 14.64 -13.53
CA THR A 113 1.40 13.64 -12.87
C THR A 113 2.70 13.41 -13.63
N MET A 114 2.64 13.24 -14.94
CA MET A 114 3.83 13.03 -15.76
C MET A 114 4.71 14.29 -15.86
N ASP A 115 4.12 15.48 -15.93
CA ASP A 115 4.85 16.76 -15.92
C ASP A 115 5.56 16.98 -14.58
N GLN A 116 4.91 16.61 -13.46
CA GLN A 116 5.53 16.65 -12.14
C GLN A 116 6.78 15.76 -12.10
N LEU A 117 6.70 14.52 -12.61
CA LEU A 117 7.87 13.63 -12.68
C LEU A 117 8.96 14.18 -13.61
N ALA A 118 8.59 14.68 -14.78
CA ALA A 118 9.52 15.29 -15.73
C ALA A 118 10.26 16.47 -15.11
N SER A 119 9.56 17.36 -14.40
CA SER A 119 10.14 18.54 -13.76
C SER A 119 11.18 18.20 -12.68
N GLN A 120 11.05 17.04 -12.03
CA GLN A 120 11.96 16.59 -10.97
C GLN A 120 13.29 16.03 -11.52
N VAL A 121 13.30 15.61 -12.79
CA VAL A 121 14.48 14.98 -13.41
C VAL A 121 15.07 15.81 -14.55
N VAL A 122 14.39 16.85 -15.04
CA VAL A 122 14.80 17.62 -16.23
C VAL A 122 16.18 18.28 -16.07
N ALA A 123 16.58 18.62 -14.84
CA ALA A 123 17.90 19.17 -14.54
C ALA A 123 19.03 18.17 -14.80
N GLN A 124 18.78 16.86 -14.58
CA GLN A 124 19.75 15.78 -14.81
C GLN A 124 19.56 15.09 -16.15
N VAL A 125 18.35 15.16 -16.71
CA VAL A 125 17.93 14.53 -17.97
C VAL A 125 17.23 15.58 -18.84
N PRO A 126 17.98 16.51 -19.46
CA PRO A 126 17.41 17.58 -20.28
C PRO A 126 16.53 17.02 -21.40
N GLY A 127 15.41 17.69 -21.68
CA GLY A 127 14.44 17.27 -22.70
C GLY A 127 13.40 16.25 -22.23
N THR A 128 13.42 15.83 -20.96
CA THR A 128 12.33 15.02 -20.39
C THR A 128 11.04 15.83 -20.30
N THR A 129 9.97 15.32 -20.91
CA THR A 129 8.61 15.88 -20.91
C THR A 129 7.57 14.83 -20.52
N ALA A 130 6.36 15.22 -20.13
CA ALA A 130 5.27 14.27 -19.88
C ALA A 130 5.03 13.33 -21.08
N ALA A 131 5.03 13.87 -22.30
CA ALA A 131 4.84 13.07 -23.51
C ALA A 131 5.97 12.05 -23.68
N SER A 132 7.23 12.42 -23.44
CA SER A 132 8.36 11.48 -23.53
C SER A 132 8.25 10.32 -22.52
N ILE A 133 7.80 10.61 -21.29
CA ILE A 133 7.60 9.60 -20.24
C ILE A 133 6.45 8.66 -20.62
N PHE A 134 5.34 9.21 -21.11
CA PHE A 134 4.18 8.42 -21.56
C PHE A 134 4.54 7.50 -22.74
N ARG A 135 5.32 8.00 -23.71
CA ARG A 135 5.84 7.16 -24.81
C ARG A 135 6.69 6.04 -24.27
N GLN A 136 7.66 6.35 -23.42
CA GLN A 136 8.56 5.35 -22.85
C GLN A 136 7.79 4.24 -22.14
N PHE A 137 6.77 4.62 -21.37
CA PHE A 137 5.94 3.71 -20.62
C PHE A 137 5.18 2.71 -21.51
N TRP A 138 4.53 3.18 -22.57
CA TRP A 138 3.74 2.31 -23.44
C TRP A 138 4.57 1.57 -24.48
N ASP A 139 5.71 2.12 -24.87
CA ASP A 139 6.62 1.50 -25.83
C ASP A 139 7.32 0.26 -25.22
N THR A 140 7.25 0.05 -23.89
CA THR A 140 7.67 -1.23 -23.27
C THR A 140 6.80 -2.40 -23.69
N GLN A 141 5.58 -2.15 -24.20
CA GLN A 141 4.69 -3.20 -24.70
C GLN A 141 5.07 -3.67 -26.11
N ASN A 142 5.95 -2.93 -26.80
CA ASN A 142 6.34 -3.22 -28.16
C ASN A 142 7.56 -4.16 -28.20
N PRO A 143 7.58 -5.16 -29.12
CA PRO A 143 8.72 -6.07 -29.29
C PRO A 143 9.90 -5.43 -30.03
N ALA A 144 9.75 -4.19 -30.50
CA ALA A 144 10.78 -3.39 -31.14
C ALA A 144 10.44 -1.91 -30.93
N ALA A 145 11.42 -1.03 -31.12
CA ALA A 145 11.21 0.41 -31.09
C ALA A 145 10.12 0.85 -32.09
N GLN A 146 9.03 1.44 -31.58
CA GLN A 146 8.00 2.07 -32.43
C GLN A 146 7.91 3.57 -32.18
N ALA A 147 7.96 3.99 -30.92
CA ALA A 147 7.83 5.40 -30.54
C ALA A 147 9.16 6.05 -30.14
N LEU A 148 10.04 5.29 -29.49
CA LEU A 148 11.36 5.75 -29.05
C LEU A 148 12.46 4.86 -29.63
N ALA A 149 13.61 5.45 -29.95
CA ALA A 149 14.78 4.70 -30.42
C ALA A 149 15.42 3.84 -29.32
N THR A 150 15.24 4.24 -28.05
CA THR A 150 15.88 3.61 -26.88
C THR A 150 14.88 3.39 -25.75
N GLY A 151 15.18 2.43 -24.87
CA GLY A 151 14.37 2.09 -23.70
C GLY A 151 13.98 0.60 -23.67
N PRO A 152 13.42 0.13 -22.55
CA PRO A 152 13.08 -1.28 -22.39
C PRO A 152 11.93 -1.71 -23.31
N ARG A 153 11.98 -2.97 -23.75
CA ARG A 153 11.01 -3.64 -24.62
C ARG A 153 10.59 -4.96 -24.02
N CYS A 154 9.40 -5.43 -24.39
CA CYS A 154 8.90 -6.72 -23.92
C CYS A 154 9.70 -7.91 -24.48
N SER A 155 10.44 -7.72 -25.57
CA SER A 155 11.28 -8.74 -26.21
C SER A 155 12.73 -8.73 -25.73
N ASP A 156 13.10 -7.75 -24.89
CA ASP A 156 14.43 -7.68 -24.31
C ASP A 156 14.72 -8.95 -23.48
N ALA A 157 16.02 -9.27 -23.34
CA ALA A 157 16.47 -10.48 -22.64
C ALA A 157 15.77 -11.78 -23.13
N GLY A 158 15.49 -11.86 -24.44
CA GLY A 158 14.82 -13.02 -25.04
C GLY A 158 13.34 -13.15 -24.66
N GLY A 159 12.67 -12.04 -24.32
CA GLY A 159 11.28 -12.07 -23.86
C GLY A 159 11.16 -12.62 -22.44
N THR A 160 12.15 -12.34 -21.59
CA THR A 160 12.13 -12.73 -20.18
C THR A 160 12.35 -11.52 -19.28
N LEU A 161 11.74 -11.58 -18.10
CA LEU A 161 12.01 -10.66 -17.00
C LEU A 161 12.23 -11.55 -15.78
N ASN A 162 13.27 -11.29 -14.97
CA ASN A 162 13.75 -12.16 -13.87
C ASN A 162 13.98 -13.65 -14.21
N GLY A 163 14.21 -13.98 -15.49
CA GLY A 163 14.37 -15.36 -15.96
C GLY A 163 13.04 -16.09 -16.22
N LEU A 164 11.90 -15.41 -16.04
CA LEU A 164 10.57 -15.93 -16.34
C LEU A 164 10.01 -15.30 -17.63
N PRO A 165 9.14 -16.01 -18.39
CA PRO A 165 8.57 -15.50 -19.63
C PRO A 165 7.79 -14.20 -19.43
N HIS A 166 8.12 -13.19 -20.24
CA HIS A 166 7.44 -11.91 -20.30
C HIS A 166 6.77 -11.75 -21.66
N ALA A 167 5.47 -11.43 -21.66
CA ALA A 167 4.70 -11.42 -22.89
C ALA A 167 4.82 -10.05 -23.57
N CYS A 168 5.23 -10.10 -24.83
CA CYS A 168 4.82 -9.10 -25.81
C CYS A 168 3.38 -9.44 -26.22
N ARG A 169 2.45 -8.51 -26.03
CA ARG A 169 1.12 -8.65 -26.65
C ARG A 169 1.33 -8.77 -28.18
N PRO A 170 0.55 -9.61 -28.89
CA PRO A 170 0.87 -10.05 -30.25
C PRO A 170 1.17 -8.87 -31.19
N ARG A 171 2.13 -9.05 -32.10
CA ARG A 171 2.67 -7.98 -32.98
C ARG A 171 1.63 -7.38 -33.94
N ASN A 172 0.53 -8.09 -34.19
CA ASN A 172 -0.62 -7.64 -35.00
C ASN A 172 -1.73 -7.00 -34.16
N SER A 173 -1.63 -7.04 -32.83
CA SER A 173 -2.57 -6.47 -31.85
C SER A 173 -1.84 -5.86 -30.65
N SER A 174 -0.64 -5.29 -30.81
CA SER A 174 0.07 -4.58 -29.74
C SER A 174 -0.60 -3.21 -29.53
N GLU A 175 -1.90 -3.26 -29.26
CA GLU A 175 -2.84 -2.14 -29.21
C GLU A 175 -2.48 -1.25 -28.02
N GLU A 176 -2.07 -1.82 -26.89
CA GLU A 176 -1.51 -1.05 -25.78
C GLU A 176 -0.22 -0.31 -26.16
N GLY A 177 0.64 -0.93 -26.99
CA GLY A 177 1.87 -0.31 -27.46
C GLY A 177 1.66 0.87 -28.40
N ARG A 178 0.49 0.96 -29.05
CA ARG A 178 0.11 2.11 -29.89
C ARG A 178 -0.14 3.38 -29.09
N GLU A 179 -0.41 3.26 -27.79
CA GLU A 179 -0.50 4.43 -26.90
C GLU A 179 0.78 5.26 -26.95
N ALA A 180 1.94 4.64 -27.21
CA ALA A 180 3.20 5.35 -27.33
C ALA A 180 3.33 6.20 -28.62
N VAL A 181 2.48 5.99 -29.63
CA VAL A 181 2.65 6.59 -30.96
C VAL A 181 1.75 7.82 -31.14
N GLY A 182 2.27 8.87 -31.77
CA GLY A 182 1.56 10.10 -32.08
C GLY A 182 2.42 11.35 -31.88
N THR A 183 1.91 12.50 -32.31
CA THR A 183 2.52 13.81 -32.02
C THR A 183 2.42 14.13 -30.54
N ASP A 184 3.27 15.05 -30.03
CA ASP A 184 3.19 15.52 -28.64
C ASP A 184 1.80 16.07 -28.31
N ALA A 185 1.16 16.78 -29.25
CA ALA A 185 -0.20 17.28 -29.08
C ALA A 185 -1.22 16.14 -28.89
N GLN A 186 -1.12 15.07 -29.68
CA GLN A 186 -2.01 13.90 -29.56
C GLN A 186 -1.82 13.17 -28.23
N ILE A 187 -0.57 12.94 -27.83
CA ILE A 187 -0.26 12.28 -26.54
C ILE A 187 -0.68 13.15 -25.35
N ASN A 188 -0.44 14.46 -25.41
CA ASN A 188 -0.89 15.39 -24.38
C ASN A 188 -2.42 15.41 -24.27
N ALA A 189 -3.15 15.36 -25.40
CA ALA A 189 -4.60 15.26 -25.40
C ALA A 189 -5.08 13.94 -24.75
N ARG A 190 -4.45 12.80 -25.04
CA ARG A 190 -4.77 11.52 -24.38
C ARG A 190 -4.57 11.59 -22.87
N MET A 191 -3.48 12.18 -22.39
CA MET A 191 -3.19 12.29 -20.94
C MET A 191 -4.03 13.35 -20.21
N SER A 192 -4.64 14.27 -20.95
CA SER A 192 -5.47 15.36 -20.41
C SER A 192 -6.96 15.07 -20.64
N GLY A 193 -7.35 13.80 -20.56
CA GLY A 193 -8.70 13.35 -20.92
C GLY A 193 -9.82 14.15 -20.28
N SER A 194 -11.01 14.05 -20.85
CA SER A 194 -12.17 14.83 -20.42
C SER A 194 -13.37 13.95 -20.15
N PHE A 195 -14.03 14.21 -19.02
CA PHE A 195 -15.31 13.61 -18.66
C PHE A 195 -16.43 14.05 -19.60
N ASP A 196 -16.39 15.28 -20.13
CA ASP A 196 -17.43 15.82 -21.00
C ASP A 196 -17.40 15.16 -22.38
N SER A 197 -16.21 14.88 -22.91
CA SER A 197 -16.02 14.25 -24.21
C SER A 197 -15.79 12.73 -24.13
N PHE A 198 -15.83 12.14 -22.93
CA PHE A 198 -15.56 10.73 -22.66
C PHE A 198 -14.33 10.19 -23.42
N SER A 199 -13.22 10.92 -23.35
CA SER A 199 -12.02 10.60 -24.11
C SER A 199 -10.75 10.76 -23.29
N GLY A 200 -9.78 9.88 -23.54
CA GLY A 200 -8.47 9.91 -22.90
C GLY A 200 -8.47 9.45 -21.44
N TYR A 201 -7.35 9.60 -20.77
CA TYR A 201 -7.17 9.23 -19.37
C TYR A 201 -7.70 10.32 -18.45
N VAL A 202 -8.68 9.95 -17.61
CA VAL A 202 -9.21 10.79 -16.54
C VAL A 202 -8.85 10.20 -15.17
N PRO A 203 -8.71 11.03 -14.12
CA PRO A 203 -8.55 10.52 -12.76
C PRO A 203 -9.85 9.85 -12.29
N LEU A 204 -9.78 8.59 -11.83
CA LEU A 204 -10.93 7.85 -11.29
C LEU A 204 -10.99 7.91 -9.77
N ALA A 205 -9.81 7.94 -9.11
CA ALA A 205 -9.75 7.95 -7.67
C ALA A 205 -8.42 8.47 -7.12
N LEU A 206 -8.49 9.09 -5.93
CA LEU A 206 -7.37 9.36 -5.05
C LEU A 206 -7.49 8.50 -3.79
N VAL A 207 -6.46 7.72 -3.47
CA VAL A 207 -6.55 6.63 -2.49
C VAL A 207 -5.57 6.79 -1.35
N ASN A 208 -6.08 6.61 -0.13
CA ASN A 208 -5.30 6.52 1.11
C ASN A 208 -5.03 5.05 1.45
N ARG A 209 -3.76 4.65 1.46
CA ARG A 209 -3.30 3.33 1.91
C ARG A 209 -2.32 3.45 3.07
N LEU A 210 -2.69 4.23 4.09
CA LEU A 210 -1.98 4.27 5.36
C LEU A 210 -1.88 2.88 6.01
N ASP A 211 -2.84 1.98 5.77
CA ASP A 211 -2.78 0.58 6.21
C ASP A 211 -1.57 -0.18 5.65
N LEU A 212 -1.02 0.27 4.51
CA LEU A 212 0.23 -0.22 3.94
C LEU A 212 1.48 0.41 4.54
N ALA A 213 1.36 1.19 5.63
CA ALA A 213 2.51 1.71 6.34
C ALA A 213 3.44 0.56 6.74
N HIS A 214 4.73 0.83 6.62
CA HIS A 214 5.74 -0.11 7.07
C HIS A 214 5.53 -0.36 8.57
N GLU A 215 5.51 -1.62 9.00
CA GLU A 215 5.39 -2.04 10.40
C GLU A 215 6.24 -1.27 11.43
N GLY A 216 7.49 -0.99 11.08
CA GLY A 216 8.43 -0.18 11.85
C GLY A 216 8.39 1.31 11.48
N TRP A 217 7.27 1.79 10.96
CA TRP A 217 6.98 3.19 10.63
C TRP A 217 8.06 3.92 9.85
N ARG A 218 8.76 3.22 8.95
CA ARG A 218 9.76 3.83 8.07
C ARG A 218 9.15 4.65 6.93
N ASN A 219 7.89 4.37 6.61
CA ASN A 219 7.05 5.14 5.71
C ASN A 219 5.63 5.25 6.30
N CYS A 220 4.84 6.14 5.72
CA CYS A 220 3.47 6.42 6.11
C CYS A 220 2.47 5.74 5.17
N GLY A 221 2.84 4.59 4.62
CA GLY A 221 2.01 3.84 3.69
C GLY A 221 2.12 4.31 2.26
N GLU A 222 1.08 4.00 1.50
CA GLU A 222 1.02 4.24 0.07
C GLU A 222 -0.15 5.17 -0.26
N TYR A 223 -0.01 5.96 -1.32
CA TYR A 223 -1.05 6.89 -1.75
C TYR A 223 -1.14 6.84 -3.26
N ARG A 224 -2.37 6.75 -3.76
CA ARG A 224 -2.59 6.43 -5.17
C ARG A 224 -3.35 7.49 -5.92
N ILE A 225 -2.95 7.70 -7.17
CA ILE A 225 -3.83 8.27 -8.19
C ILE A 225 -4.13 7.16 -9.20
N VAL A 226 -5.42 6.89 -9.41
CA VAL A 226 -5.91 5.92 -10.38
C VAL A 226 -6.40 6.70 -11.60
N TYR A 227 -5.89 6.36 -12.78
CA TYR A 227 -6.35 6.87 -14.06
C TYR A 227 -7.05 5.77 -14.83
N GLY A 228 -8.10 6.12 -15.54
CA GLY A 228 -8.81 5.25 -16.46
C GLY A 228 -8.98 5.92 -17.80
N GLU A 229 -8.72 5.18 -18.87
CA GLU A 229 -9.05 5.62 -20.21
C GLU A 229 -10.56 5.53 -20.41
N LEU A 230 -11.17 6.67 -20.69
CA LEU A 230 -12.53 6.73 -21.20
C LEU A 230 -12.48 6.44 -22.70
N GLN A 231 -13.10 5.32 -23.09
CA GLN A 231 -13.34 5.00 -24.50
C GLN A 231 -14.84 4.88 -24.77
N ALA A 232 -15.23 5.15 -26.02
CA ALA A 232 -16.61 4.98 -26.49
C ALA A 232 -17.07 3.51 -26.52
N LEU A 233 -16.14 2.54 -26.48
CA LEU A 233 -16.46 1.12 -26.46
C LEU A 233 -16.59 0.62 -25.01
N PRO A 234 -17.70 -0.04 -24.62
CA PRO A 234 -17.99 -0.40 -23.23
C PRO A 234 -16.97 -1.31 -22.52
N ASN A 235 -16.01 -1.89 -23.25
CA ASN A 235 -15.11 -2.93 -22.75
C ASN A 235 -13.62 -2.66 -22.94
N ALA A 236 -13.24 -1.61 -23.70
CA ALA A 236 -11.84 -1.24 -23.89
C ALA A 236 -11.43 -0.31 -22.74
N ARG A 237 -10.89 -0.90 -21.68
CA ARG A 237 -10.47 -0.21 -20.46
C ARG A 237 -8.95 -0.23 -20.37
N ASN A 238 -8.35 0.89 -20.01
CA ASN A 238 -6.94 0.89 -19.68
C ASN A 238 -6.74 1.75 -18.44
N LEU A 239 -6.16 1.18 -17.39
CA LEU A 239 -5.92 1.93 -16.16
C LEU A 239 -4.42 2.08 -15.94
N ILE A 240 -4.02 3.26 -15.45
CA ILE A 240 -2.67 3.54 -14.98
C ILE A 240 -2.80 3.97 -13.52
N ILE A 241 -2.04 3.33 -12.63
CA ILE A 241 -2.08 3.61 -11.20
C ILE A 241 -0.68 4.03 -10.75
N PHE A 242 -0.57 5.22 -10.20
CA PHE A 242 0.62 5.69 -9.51
C PHE A 242 0.46 5.42 -8.03
N GLU A 243 1.19 4.44 -7.50
CA GLU A 243 1.10 3.98 -6.12
C GLU A 243 2.32 4.44 -5.33
N GLY A 244 2.35 5.68 -4.86
CA GLY A 244 3.53 6.29 -4.24
C GLY A 244 3.65 5.90 -2.77
N VAL A 245 4.79 5.31 -2.37
CA VAL A 245 5.10 5.11 -0.94
C VAL A 245 5.61 6.42 -0.38
N LEU A 246 4.88 6.98 0.59
CA LEU A 246 5.22 8.25 1.22
C LEU A 246 6.16 8.01 2.40
N PRO A 247 7.44 8.42 2.34
CA PRO A 247 8.36 8.09 3.40
C PRO A 247 8.12 8.98 4.63
N ASN A 248 8.41 8.42 5.80
CA ASN A 248 8.14 9.08 7.07
C ASN A 248 9.24 10.11 7.34
N PRO A 249 8.91 11.38 7.66
CA PRO A 249 9.91 12.40 7.98
C PRO A 249 10.74 12.09 9.21
N THR A 250 10.22 11.22 10.07
CA THR A 250 10.96 10.67 11.20
C THR A 250 10.88 9.14 11.14
N PRO A 251 11.68 8.50 10.26
CA PRO A 251 11.60 7.06 10.02
C PRO A 251 11.76 6.27 11.32
N GLY A 252 10.88 5.29 11.54
CA GLY A 252 10.86 4.55 12.80
C GLY A 252 9.84 5.07 13.81
N CYS A 253 9.40 6.33 13.66
CA CYS A 253 8.51 6.97 14.63
C CYS A 253 7.09 7.05 14.07
N ARG A 254 6.14 6.33 14.67
CA ARG A 254 4.72 6.38 14.27
C ARG A 254 4.15 7.81 14.26
N SER A 255 4.57 8.64 15.21
CA SER A 255 4.16 10.04 15.33
C SER A 255 4.53 10.90 14.12
N GLY A 256 5.59 10.54 13.38
CA GLY A 256 5.99 11.23 12.16
C GLY A 256 4.93 11.14 11.04
N CYS A 257 4.07 10.11 11.05
CA CYS A 257 2.99 9.95 10.08
C CYS A 257 1.67 10.62 10.49
N LYS A 258 1.57 11.18 11.70
CA LYS A 258 0.33 11.78 12.22
C LYS A 258 -0.20 12.93 11.35
N PRO A 259 0.63 13.84 10.80
CA PRO A 259 0.13 14.91 9.93
C PRO A 259 -0.64 14.38 8.72
N VAL A 260 -0.19 13.26 8.16
CA VAL A 260 -0.87 12.62 7.01
C VAL A 260 -2.21 12.04 7.45
N MET A 261 -2.25 11.34 8.60
CA MET A 261 -3.49 10.80 9.16
C MET A 261 -4.53 11.90 9.43
N GLN A 262 -4.09 13.02 10.01
CA GLN A 262 -4.95 14.16 10.33
C GLN A 262 -5.44 14.89 9.07
N MET A 263 -4.60 15.01 8.04
CA MET A 263 -5.00 15.56 6.75
C MET A 263 -6.13 14.71 6.15
N TRP A 264 -5.96 13.39 6.07
CA TRP A 264 -7.01 12.50 5.55
C TRP A 264 -8.27 12.54 6.41
N LYS A 265 -8.16 12.53 7.75
CA LYS A 265 -9.32 12.74 8.65
C LYS A 265 -10.09 14.04 8.33
N SER A 266 -9.36 15.12 8.03
CA SER A 266 -9.99 16.43 7.79
C SER A 266 -10.90 16.45 6.56
N LEU A 267 -10.66 15.58 5.57
CA LEU A 267 -11.49 15.52 4.36
C LEU A 267 -12.93 15.07 4.66
N SER A 268 -13.15 14.23 5.69
CA SER A 268 -14.49 13.84 6.14
C SER A 268 -15.32 15.02 6.63
N ALA A 269 -14.68 16.09 7.11
CA ALA A 269 -15.36 17.31 7.56
C ALA A 269 -15.59 18.33 6.43
N MET A 270 -15.00 18.12 5.25
CA MET A 270 -15.06 19.08 4.14
C MET A 270 -16.26 18.79 3.24
N ASN A 271 -17.22 19.71 3.23
CA ASN A 271 -18.39 19.62 2.35
C ASN A 271 -18.13 20.22 0.95
N SER A 272 -17.17 21.12 0.80
CA SER A 272 -16.79 21.70 -0.49
C SER A 272 -15.88 20.75 -1.25
N ALA A 273 -16.30 20.31 -2.45
CA ALA A 273 -15.47 19.54 -3.38
C ALA A 273 -14.19 20.30 -3.78
N THR A 274 -14.30 21.61 -3.96
CA THR A 274 -13.16 22.47 -4.30
C THR A 274 -12.13 22.55 -3.17
N ASP A 275 -12.58 22.63 -1.91
CA ASP A 275 -11.67 22.66 -0.76
C ASP A 275 -11.00 21.30 -0.54
N ARG A 276 -11.76 20.20 -0.69
CA ARG A 276 -11.20 18.83 -0.68
C ARG A 276 -10.14 18.67 -1.76
N ALA A 277 -10.46 19.10 -2.98
CA ALA A 277 -9.56 19.00 -4.13
C ALA A 277 -8.28 19.83 -3.91
N ALA A 278 -8.38 21.04 -3.35
CA ALA A 278 -7.22 21.86 -3.02
C ALA A 278 -6.32 21.18 -1.97
N LYS A 279 -6.90 20.55 -0.94
CA LYS A 279 -6.13 19.82 0.08
C LYS A 279 -5.44 18.58 -0.48
N LEU A 280 -6.10 17.86 -1.37
CA LEU A 280 -5.55 16.71 -2.06
C LEU A 280 -4.45 17.13 -3.06
N GLU A 281 -4.64 18.22 -3.80
CA GLU A 281 -3.64 18.76 -4.72
C GLU A 281 -2.36 19.15 -3.97
N GLU A 282 -2.50 19.84 -2.82
CA GLU A 282 -1.38 20.13 -1.93
C GLU A 282 -0.64 18.84 -1.54
N PHE A 283 -1.35 17.81 -1.08
CA PHE A 283 -0.73 16.56 -0.68
C PHE A 283 -0.02 15.83 -1.83
N PHE A 284 -0.64 15.75 -3.00
CA PHE A 284 -0.11 14.97 -4.12
C PHE A 284 1.00 15.68 -4.91
N TYR A 285 0.93 17.01 -5.08
CA TYR A 285 1.83 17.75 -5.97
C TYR A 285 2.74 18.77 -5.27
N THR A 286 2.38 19.22 -4.05
CA THR A 286 3.20 20.16 -3.27
C THR A 286 3.93 19.47 -2.11
N GLY A 287 3.27 18.54 -1.43
CA GLY A 287 3.70 17.95 -0.16
C GLY A 287 3.16 18.69 1.07
N LEU A 288 3.11 17.99 2.20
CA LEU A 288 2.79 18.57 3.51
C LEU A 288 4.08 19.06 4.19
N PRO A 289 4.01 19.89 5.25
CA PRO A 289 5.19 20.23 6.04
C PRO A 289 5.97 18.99 6.50
N GLY A 290 7.24 18.91 6.09
CA GLY A 290 8.12 17.76 6.36
C GLY A 290 8.01 16.61 5.35
N PHE A 291 7.03 16.63 4.46
CA PHE A 291 6.82 15.60 3.44
C PHE A 291 7.03 16.17 2.03
N ARG A 292 7.68 15.39 1.17
CA ARG A 292 7.66 15.64 -0.28
C ARG A 292 6.26 15.34 -0.85
N PRO A 293 5.91 15.88 -2.02
CA PRO A 293 4.68 15.50 -2.71
C PRO A 293 4.59 13.99 -2.92
N VAL A 294 3.40 13.41 -2.84
CA VAL A 294 3.22 11.98 -3.13
C VAL A 294 3.74 11.65 -4.52
N VAL A 295 3.44 12.49 -5.52
CA VAL A 295 3.98 12.37 -6.88
C VAL A 295 5.42 12.87 -6.88
N HIS A 296 6.32 11.95 -6.56
CA HIS A 296 7.76 12.17 -6.57
C HIS A 296 8.49 10.97 -7.15
N VAL A 297 9.50 11.20 -8.01
CA VAL A 297 10.23 10.15 -8.73
C VAL A 297 10.79 9.07 -7.80
N ASP A 298 11.38 9.48 -6.67
CA ASP A 298 11.89 8.57 -5.64
C ASP A 298 10.82 7.67 -5.01
N HIS A 299 9.56 8.10 -4.99
CA HIS A 299 8.45 7.31 -4.45
C HIS A 299 8.05 6.14 -5.35
N TYR A 300 8.63 6.03 -6.56
CA TYR A 300 8.45 4.92 -7.51
C TYR A 300 9.77 4.24 -7.90
N SER A 301 10.91 4.65 -7.32
CA SER A 301 12.25 4.28 -7.79
C SER A 301 12.63 2.82 -7.55
N SER A 302 13.20 2.14 -8.55
CA SER A 302 13.72 0.76 -8.43
C SER A 302 14.79 0.59 -7.34
N LYS A 303 15.56 1.64 -7.02
CA LYS A 303 16.57 1.64 -5.95
C LYS A 303 15.97 1.88 -4.57
N GLY A 304 14.65 2.12 -4.50
CA GLY A 304 14.00 2.66 -3.31
C GLY A 304 14.38 4.12 -3.05
N VAL A 305 13.90 4.67 -1.94
CA VAL A 305 14.32 5.98 -1.44
C VAL A 305 15.72 5.80 -0.85
N THR A 306 16.76 6.07 -1.66
CA THR A 306 18.17 5.89 -1.31
C THR A 306 18.79 7.07 -0.56
N GLY A 307 18.00 8.11 -0.27
CA GLY A 307 18.44 9.25 0.52
C GLY A 307 18.40 9.01 2.03
N THR A 308 18.98 9.94 2.78
CA THR A 308 18.95 10.12 4.25
C THR A 308 17.53 10.11 4.88
N TYR A 309 16.50 9.94 4.05
CA TYR A 309 15.08 9.98 4.35
C TYR A 309 14.48 8.57 4.21
N GLY A 310 14.51 7.80 5.30
CA GLY A 310 13.65 6.62 5.50
C GLY A 310 13.64 5.56 4.39
N GLY A 311 14.77 4.89 4.19
CA GLY A 311 14.86 3.71 3.32
C GLY A 311 13.94 2.58 3.81
N SER A 312 12.78 2.45 3.17
CA SER A 312 11.86 1.32 3.37
C SER A 312 11.31 0.76 2.08
N GLY A 313 11.94 1.12 0.96
CA GLY A 313 11.58 0.81 -0.41
C GLY A 313 10.52 1.75 -1.00
N SER A 314 10.46 1.84 -2.33
CA SER A 314 9.54 2.70 -3.08
C SER A 314 8.20 2.03 -3.40
N GLY A 315 7.22 2.84 -3.79
CA GLY A 315 5.96 2.42 -4.38
C GLY A 315 6.13 1.96 -5.82
N GLN A 316 5.06 1.91 -6.60
CA GLN A 316 5.05 1.30 -7.93
C GLN A 316 4.12 2.03 -8.88
N ILE A 317 4.31 1.79 -10.18
CA ILE A 317 3.37 2.20 -11.22
C ILE A 317 2.78 0.92 -11.79
N ARG A 318 1.46 0.85 -11.96
CA ARG A 318 0.79 -0.36 -12.47
C ARG A 318 -0.15 -0.03 -13.61
N THR A 319 -0.27 -0.96 -14.55
CA THR A 319 -1.29 -0.88 -15.62
C THR A 319 -2.24 -2.04 -15.54
N ASN A 320 -3.53 -1.79 -15.76
CA ASN A 320 -4.52 -2.83 -16.05
C ASN A 320 -4.96 -2.66 -17.50
N GLN A 321 -4.53 -3.57 -18.34
CA GLN A 321 -4.59 -3.41 -19.80
C GLN A 321 -5.71 -4.27 -20.40
N PHE A 322 -6.65 -3.61 -21.10
CA PHE A 322 -7.72 -4.20 -21.93
C PHE A 322 -7.84 -3.50 -23.28
N VAL A 323 -6.83 -2.76 -23.75
CA VAL A 323 -6.98 -1.98 -24.98
C VAL A 323 -7.37 -2.94 -26.09
N GLN A 324 -8.59 -2.77 -26.60
CA GLN A 324 -9.19 -3.51 -27.73
C GLN A 324 -9.26 -5.05 -27.61
N THR A 325 -8.93 -5.62 -26.44
CA THR A 325 -9.05 -7.06 -26.15
C THR A 325 -9.93 -7.32 -24.93
N THR A 326 -10.63 -8.45 -24.90
CA THR A 326 -11.32 -8.94 -23.68
C THR A 326 -10.37 -9.57 -22.66
N ARG A 327 -9.08 -9.66 -22.98
CA ARG A 327 -8.07 -10.28 -22.14
C ARG A 327 -7.37 -9.24 -21.29
N TRP A 328 -7.40 -9.47 -19.98
CA TRP A 328 -6.77 -8.60 -19.01
C TRP A 328 -5.31 -8.98 -18.78
N MET A 329 -4.45 -7.98 -18.67
CA MET A 329 -3.09 -8.15 -18.17
C MET A 329 -2.75 -7.02 -17.21
N LEU A 330 -2.09 -7.37 -16.11
CA LEU A 330 -1.44 -6.40 -15.25
C LEU A 330 0.08 -6.47 -15.40
N LYS A 331 0.69 -5.29 -15.46
CA LYS A 331 2.15 -5.09 -15.41
C LYS A 331 2.50 -4.08 -14.32
N GLU A 332 3.65 -4.27 -13.69
CA GLU A 332 4.21 -3.39 -12.67
C GLU A 332 5.50 -2.74 -13.18
N PHE A 333 5.74 -1.51 -12.77
CA PHE A 333 6.87 -0.70 -13.21
C PHE A 333 7.47 0.10 -12.07
N LYS A 334 8.72 0.50 -12.28
CA LYS A 334 9.49 1.39 -11.41
C LYS A 334 10.15 2.48 -12.23
N THR A 335 10.47 3.59 -11.59
CA THR A 335 11.34 4.62 -12.17
C THR A 335 12.82 4.27 -11.93
N VAL A 336 13.68 4.68 -12.84
CA VAL A 336 15.14 4.51 -12.78
C VAL A 336 15.75 5.82 -13.22
N LEU A 337 16.59 6.41 -12.36
CA LEU A 337 17.50 7.48 -12.76
C LEU A 337 18.92 6.90 -12.77
N ASN A 338 19.48 6.74 -13.97
CA ASN A 338 20.82 6.24 -14.18
C ASN A 338 21.77 7.39 -14.55
N CYS A 339 22.69 7.71 -13.66
CA CYS A 339 23.71 8.74 -13.85
C CYS A 339 25.12 8.15 -14.04
N SER A 340 25.24 6.89 -14.49
CA SER A 340 26.53 6.30 -14.84
C SER A 340 27.18 6.96 -16.07
N SER A 341 26.39 7.72 -16.83
CA SER A 341 26.81 8.58 -17.94
C SER A 341 26.21 9.97 -17.78
N THR A 342 26.77 10.98 -18.45
CA THR A 342 26.21 12.34 -18.53
C THR A 342 25.79 12.66 -19.97
N PRO A 343 24.56 13.18 -20.21
CA PRO A 343 23.49 13.39 -19.23
C PRO A 343 22.99 12.07 -18.61
N CYS A 344 22.36 12.17 -17.43
CA CYS A 344 21.72 11.00 -16.83
C CYS A 344 20.60 10.50 -17.76
N LYS A 345 20.14 9.27 -17.53
CA LYS A 345 18.98 8.68 -18.21
C LYS A 345 17.86 8.43 -17.22
N PHE A 346 16.65 8.85 -17.58
CA PHE A 346 15.44 8.54 -16.84
C PHE A 346 14.63 7.47 -17.58
N GLU A 347 14.28 6.39 -16.89
CA GLU A 347 13.55 5.27 -17.46
C GLU A 347 12.42 4.80 -16.55
N ILE A 348 11.26 4.51 -17.13
CA ILE A 348 10.26 3.63 -16.52
C ILE A 348 10.50 2.22 -17.04
N VAL A 349 10.79 1.30 -16.12
CA VAL A 349 11.17 -0.08 -16.44
C VAL A 349 10.13 -1.07 -15.91
N PRO A 350 9.78 -2.11 -16.68
CA PRO A 350 8.93 -3.18 -16.18
C PRO A 350 9.67 -3.97 -15.09
N ILE A 351 8.94 -4.34 -14.05
CA ILE A 351 9.41 -5.22 -12.99
C ILE A 351 8.41 -6.37 -12.78
N PRO A 352 8.83 -7.50 -12.20
CA PRO A 352 7.90 -8.56 -11.82
C PRO A 352 6.79 -8.05 -10.91
N VAL A 353 5.57 -8.55 -11.13
CA VAL A 353 4.40 -8.22 -10.32
C VAL A 353 4.60 -8.82 -8.93
N LYS A 354 4.59 -7.98 -7.91
CA LYS A 354 4.90 -8.42 -6.54
C LYS A 354 3.79 -9.31 -5.97
N VAL A 355 4.20 -10.29 -5.16
CA VAL A 355 3.29 -11.25 -4.47
C VAL A 355 2.48 -12.08 -5.49
N ASN A 356 3.04 -12.29 -6.68
CA ASN A 356 2.35 -12.94 -7.79
C ASN A 356 3.25 -14.03 -8.38
N PRO A 357 3.55 -15.11 -7.65
CA PRO A 357 4.47 -16.12 -8.13
C PRO A 357 4.01 -16.73 -9.44
N TRP A 358 4.97 -17.15 -10.25
CA TRP A 358 4.71 -17.81 -11.51
C TRP A 358 4.01 -19.15 -11.30
N GLY A 359 2.83 -19.31 -11.93
CA GLY A 359 1.95 -20.46 -11.71
C GLY A 359 2.62 -21.82 -11.88
N THR A 360 3.54 -21.97 -12.84
CA THR A 360 4.27 -23.22 -13.08
C THR A 360 5.11 -23.67 -11.89
N LEU A 361 5.50 -22.75 -10.98
CA LEU A 361 6.25 -23.12 -9.77
C LEU A 361 5.41 -23.94 -8.77
N TRP A 362 4.07 -23.92 -8.90
CA TRP A 362 3.17 -24.75 -8.09
C TRP A 362 3.06 -26.20 -8.59
N ASN A 363 3.59 -26.51 -9.77
CA ASN A 363 3.62 -27.86 -10.30
C ASN A 363 4.86 -28.60 -9.75
N GLU A 364 4.64 -29.67 -8.98
CA GLU A 364 5.73 -30.46 -8.38
C GLU A 364 6.66 -31.11 -9.43
N ASP A 365 6.15 -31.47 -10.60
CA ASP A 365 6.98 -32.09 -11.64
C ASP A 365 8.06 -31.12 -12.15
N VAL A 366 7.80 -29.82 -12.09
CA VAL A 366 8.78 -28.78 -12.47
C VAL A 366 9.98 -28.80 -11.53
N ALA A 367 9.75 -29.06 -10.24
CA ALA A 367 10.80 -29.18 -9.24
C ALA A 367 11.63 -30.47 -9.41
N ASN A 368 11.03 -31.53 -9.96
CA ASN A 368 11.60 -32.89 -9.97
C ASN A 368 12.08 -33.39 -11.34
N THR A 369 11.98 -32.57 -12.38
CA THR A 369 12.43 -32.91 -13.74
C THR A 369 13.66 -32.08 -14.14
N ALA A 370 14.29 -32.42 -15.28
CA ALA A 370 15.34 -31.62 -15.89
C ALA A 370 14.81 -30.31 -16.52
N ASN A 371 13.99 -29.57 -15.77
CA ASN A 371 13.46 -28.28 -16.15
C ASN A 371 14.43 -27.15 -15.72
N PRO A 372 14.66 -26.12 -16.54
CA PRO A 372 15.47 -24.96 -16.15
C PRO A 372 14.98 -24.24 -14.89
N LEU A 373 13.70 -24.36 -14.53
CA LEU A 373 13.10 -23.78 -13.34
C LEU A 373 13.12 -24.72 -12.12
N SER A 374 13.73 -25.90 -12.19
CA SER A 374 13.69 -26.91 -11.12
C SER A 374 14.12 -26.38 -9.76
N LEU A 375 15.30 -25.74 -9.66
CA LEU A 375 15.79 -25.14 -8.42
C LEU A 375 14.88 -24.01 -7.92
N THR A 376 14.36 -23.18 -8.83
CA THR A 376 13.42 -22.10 -8.51
C THR A 376 12.11 -22.66 -7.95
N ALA A 377 11.58 -23.72 -8.55
CA ALA A 377 10.38 -24.40 -8.08
C ALA A 377 10.58 -25.08 -6.73
N GLN A 378 11.71 -25.78 -6.51
CA GLN A 378 12.05 -26.38 -5.22
C GLN A 378 12.13 -25.31 -4.10
N ALA A 379 12.83 -24.19 -4.36
CA ALA A 379 12.95 -23.10 -3.41
C ALA A 379 11.60 -22.43 -3.12
N PHE A 380 10.78 -22.22 -4.15
CA PHE A 380 9.42 -21.70 -4.01
C PHE A 380 8.52 -22.62 -3.18
N GLN A 381 8.44 -23.90 -3.53
CA GLN A 381 7.59 -24.89 -2.86
C GLN A 381 7.97 -25.05 -1.39
N THR A 382 9.28 -25.14 -1.09
CA THR A 382 9.79 -25.16 0.30
C THR A 382 9.37 -23.90 1.08
N SER A 383 9.47 -22.72 0.44
CA SER A 383 9.09 -21.46 1.05
C SER A 383 7.58 -21.37 1.34
N VAL A 384 6.74 -21.90 0.46
CA VAL A 384 5.27 -21.94 0.67
C VAL A 384 4.90 -22.86 1.82
N LEU A 385 5.50 -24.05 1.91
CA LEU A 385 5.24 -24.99 3.01
C LEU A 385 5.56 -24.36 4.36
N GLY A 386 6.63 -23.57 4.46
CA GLY A 386 6.98 -22.84 5.69
C GLY A 386 6.08 -21.64 6.03
N GLN A 387 5.07 -21.32 5.21
CA GLN A 387 4.22 -20.13 5.35
C GLN A 387 2.72 -20.44 5.35
N THR A 388 2.32 -21.71 5.42
CA THR A 388 0.92 -22.14 5.43
C THR A 388 0.11 -21.53 6.57
N ALA A 389 0.72 -21.23 7.72
CA ALA A 389 0.05 -20.52 8.82
C ALA A 389 -0.38 -19.09 8.45
N LEU A 390 0.39 -18.39 7.59
CA LEU A 390 0.03 -17.04 7.14
C LEU A 390 -1.09 -17.07 6.10
N LEU A 391 -1.05 -18.06 5.21
CA LEU A 391 -2.17 -18.34 4.32
C LEU A 391 -3.38 -18.84 5.11
N GLY A 392 -3.18 -19.53 6.22
CA GLY A 392 -4.20 -20.10 7.09
C GLY A 392 -4.83 -19.12 8.08
N ASP A 393 -4.43 -17.84 8.11
CA ASP A 393 -4.95 -16.88 9.10
C ASP A 393 -6.48 -16.82 9.04
N PRO A 394 -7.19 -16.95 10.17
CA PRO A 394 -8.66 -16.93 10.21
C PRO A 394 -9.24 -15.53 9.96
N THR A 395 -8.42 -14.48 9.90
CA THR A 395 -8.85 -13.11 9.59
C THR A 395 -8.63 -12.85 8.11
N LEU A 396 -9.70 -12.52 7.37
CA LEU A 396 -9.65 -12.33 5.92
C LEU A 396 -8.55 -11.35 5.48
N MET A 397 -8.37 -10.26 6.24
CA MET A 397 -7.40 -9.20 5.97
C MET A 397 -5.94 -9.54 6.30
N ARG A 398 -5.70 -10.68 6.97
CA ARG A 398 -4.36 -11.15 7.35
C ARG A 398 -3.89 -12.36 6.54
N ILE A 399 -4.77 -12.91 5.71
CA ILE A 399 -4.40 -13.95 4.75
C ILE A 399 -3.32 -13.39 3.83
N GLY A 400 -2.17 -14.05 3.80
CA GLY A 400 -1.15 -13.78 2.79
C GLY A 400 0.17 -14.49 3.09
N TYR A 401 1.21 -14.17 2.32
CA TYR A 401 2.52 -14.80 2.42
C TYR A 401 3.57 -13.99 1.64
N SER A 402 4.84 -14.27 1.92
CA SER A 402 5.98 -13.65 1.25
C SER A 402 6.38 -14.43 0.02
N VAL A 403 6.61 -13.71 -1.08
CA VAL A 403 7.07 -14.26 -2.35
C VAL A 403 8.37 -13.58 -2.74
N SER A 404 9.42 -14.38 -2.95
CA SER A 404 10.71 -13.87 -3.44
C SER A 404 10.53 -13.15 -4.77
N PRO A 405 11.22 -12.01 -5.01
CA PRO A 405 11.25 -11.36 -6.32
C PRO A 405 11.63 -12.28 -7.48
N THR A 406 12.43 -13.33 -7.23
CA THR A 406 12.83 -14.34 -8.23
C THR A 406 11.71 -15.31 -8.61
N HIS A 407 10.64 -15.39 -7.81
CA HIS A 407 9.49 -16.26 -8.06
C HIS A 407 8.33 -15.50 -8.71
N ASN A 408 8.31 -14.17 -8.60
CA ASN A 408 7.24 -13.32 -9.12
C ASN A 408 7.17 -13.38 -10.64
N ALA A 409 5.96 -13.53 -11.16
CA ALA A 409 5.68 -13.47 -12.57
C ALA A 409 5.93 -12.06 -13.11
N PRO A 410 6.42 -11.92 -14.37
CA PRO A 410 6.57 -10.62 -15.02
C PRO A 410 5.27 -9.82 -15.20
N GLN A 411 4.12 -10.47 -15.03
CA GLN A 411 2.78 -9.99 -15.36
C GLN A 411 1.74 -10.92 -14.71
N SER A 412 0.51 -10.42 -14.56
CA SER A 412 -0.63 -11.19 -14.06
C SER A 412 -1.73 -11.27 -15.13
N PHE A 413 -2.37 -12.44 -15.23
CA PHE A 413 -3.42 -12.77 -16.19
C PHE A 413 -4.54 -13.56 -15.51
N SER A 414 -5.77 -13.22 -15.86
CA SER A 414 -6.95 -13.83 -15.25
C SER A 414 -7.60 -14.91 -16.09
N GLN A 415 -7.30 -14.99 -17.39
CA GLN A 415 -7.90 -15.97 -18.30
C GLN A 415 -7.08 -17.27 -18.35
N ALA A 416 -7.77 -18.40 -18.55
CA ALA A 416 -7.15 -19.65 -18.97
C ALA A 416 -6.62 -19.51 -20.42
N PRO A 417 -5.60 -20.29 -20.82
CA PRO A 417 -5.13 -20.32 -22.20
C PRO A 417 -6.29 -20.69 -23.14
N ILE A 418 -6.44 -19.95 -24.25
CA ILE A 418 -7.33 -20.38 -25.32
C ILE A 418 -6.64 -21.52 -26.08
N ALA A 419 -7.27 -22.68 -26.19
CA ALA A 419 -6.79 -23.77 -27.04
C ALA A 419 -6.64 -23.27 -28.50
N PRO A 420 -5.63 -23.70 -29.27
CA PRO A 420 -5.22 -23.02 -30.50
C PRO A 420 -6.27 -23.08 -31.62
N PRO A 421 -6.27 -22.08 -32.52
CA PRO A 421 -5.71 -22.33 -33.84
C PRO A 421 -4.53 -21.41 -34.12
N PHE A 422 -3.49 -21.48 -33.29
CA PHE A 422 -2.20 -20.82 -33.51
C PHE A 422 -1.06 -21.82 -33.79
N ASN A 423 -1.42 -23.03 -34.25
CA ASN A 423 -0.52 -24.15 -34.52
C ASN A 423 0.38 -23.97 -35.77
N THR A 424 0.54 -22.74 -36.27
CA THR A 424 1.45 -22.40 -37.37
C THR A 424 2.63 -21.54 -36.94
N MET A 425 2.77 -21.23 -35.64
CA MET A 425 3.95 -20.55 -35.14
C MET A 425 5.06 -21.56 -34.82
N PRO A 426 6.31 -21.35 -35.27
CA PRO A 426 7.45 -22.20 -34.94
C PRO A 426 7.58 -22.38 -33.42
N SER A 427 8.07 -23.53 -32.98
CA SER A 427 8.23 -23.91 -31.55
C SER A 427 9.13 -22.97 -30.73
N SER A 428 9.79 -22.00 -31.36
CA SER A 428 10.47 -20.89 -30.68
C SER A 428 9.53 -19.72 -30.31
N GLN A 429 8.23 -19.80 -30.63
CA GLN A 429 7.28 -18.67 -30.54
C GLN A 429 5.81 -19.01 -30.15
N ALA A 430 5.47 -20.20 -29.61
CA ALA A 430 4.08 -20.53 -29.20
C ALA A 430 3.94 -21.20 -27.82
N PRO A 431 2.95 -20.84 -26.97
CA PRO A 431 2.36 -19.52 -26.75
C PRO A 431 2.68 -18.98 -25.33
N PHE A 432 2.91 -17.67 -25.24
CA PHE A 432 3.05 -16.93 -23.99
C PHE A 432 1.73 -16.84 -23.17
N ASP A 433 0.72 -17.64 -23.50
CA ASP A 433 -0.55 -17.83 -22.77
C ASP A 433 -0.40 -18.98 -21.76
N VAL A 434 0.51 -18.83 -20.79
CA VAL A 434 0.71 -19.86 -19.74
C VAL A 434 -0.23 -19.58 -18.57
N TRP A 435 -0.55 -20.59 -17.78
CA TRP A 435 -1.38 -20.53 -16.57
C TRP A 435 -0.76 -19.69 -15.44
N HIS A 436 -0.49 -18.41 -15.68
CA HIS A 436 0.30 -17.51 -14.81
C HIS A 436 -0.19 -17.50 -13.36
N ASP A 437 -1.50 -17.29 -13.16
CA ASP A 437 -2.11 -17.15 -11.83
C ASP A 437 -2.98 -18.37 -11.46
N GLN A 438 -3.04 -19.37 -12.32
CA GLN A 438 -3.94 -20.53 -12.22
C GLN A 438 -3.28 -21.65 -11.39
N TYR A 439 -3.02 -21.33 -10.13
CA TYR A 439 -2.23 -22.15 -9.20
C TYR A 439 -2.81 -23.54 -8.99
N LEU A 440 -4.14 -23.63 -8.83
CA LEU A 440 -4.81 -24.92 -8.66
C LEU A 440 -4.67 -25.81 -9.90
N ALA A 441 -4.75 -25.24 -11.10
CA ALA A 441 -4.57 -25.99 -12.34
C ALA A 441 -3.14 -26.53 -12.45
N GLN A 442 -2.13 -25.70 -12.16
CA GLN A 442 -0.72 -26.11 -12.17
C GLN A 442 -0.40 -27.14 -11.10
N PHE A 443 -0.95 -26.96 -9.89
CA PHE A 443 -0.84 -27.92 -8.81
C PHE A 443 -1.45 -29.27 -9.19
N ASN A 444 -2.63 -29.29 -9.84
CA ASN A 444 -3.30 -30.53 -10.25
C ASN A 444 -2.69 -31.18 -11.51
N ALA A 445 -1.96 -30.43 -12.33
CA ALA A 445 -1.31 -30.95 -13.52
C ALA A 445 -0.07 -31.82 -13.22
N ALA A 446 0.46 -31.79 -12.00
CA ALA A 446 1.55 -32.67 -11.58
C ALA A 446 1.12 -34.14 -11.63
N GLY A 447 1.80 -34.94 -12.45
CA GLY A 447 1.57 -36.37 -12.65
C GLY A 447 2.64 -37.28 -12.05
N GLY A 448 3.70 -36.71 -11.46
CA GLY A 448 4.82 -37.44 -10.87
C GLY A 448 4.43 -38.33 -9.67
N SER A 449 5.22 -39.37 -9.43
CA SER A 449 4.96 -40.40 -8.42
C SER A 449 5.33 -40.00 -6.98
N THR A 450 6.13 -38.96 -6.77
CA THR A 450 6.63 -38.57 -5.44
C THR A 450 5.59 -37.82 -4.59
N ASN A 451 4.76 -36.96 -5.20
CA ASN A 451 3.71 -36.15 -4.55
C ASN A 451 4.10 -35.52 -3.19
N THR A 452 5.37 -35.18 -3.00
CA THR A 452 5.95 -34.69 -1.74
C THR A 452 5.46 -33.28 -1.42
N PHE A 453 5.42 -32.38 -2.40
CA PHE A 453 4.89 -31.03 -2.20
C PHE A 453 3.39 -31.07 -1.95
N ARG A 454 2.65 -31.89 -2.71
CA ARG A 454 1.21 -32.08 -2.52
C ARG A 454 0.88 -32.59 -1.12
N THR A 455 1.58 -33.65 -0.68
CA THR A 455 1.37 -34.28 0.63
C THR A 455 1.79 -33.35 1.76
N GLY A 456 2.91 -32.65 1.60
CA GLY A 456 3.37 -31.64 2.56
C GLY A 456 2.35 -30.51 2.71
N LEU A 457 1.86 -29.95 1.59
CA LEU A 457 0.89 -28.87 1.62
C LEU A 457 -0.43 -29.31 2.25
N GLN A 458 -0.87 -30.54 1.97
CA GLN A 458 -2.08 -31.09 2.58
C GLN A 458 -1.93 -31.29 4.10
N SER A 459 -0.76 -31.74 4.55
CA SER A 459 -0.47 -31.94 5.98
C SER A 459 -0.42 -30.60 6.72
N GLU A 460 0.31 -29.63 6.17
CA GLU A 460 0.42 -28.28 6.73
C GLU A 460 -0.90 -27.51 6.71
N ALA A 461 -1.71 -27.66 5.65
CA ALA A 461 -3.04 -27.07 5.58
C ALA A 461 -3.97 -27.62 6.66
N ALA A 462 -3.90 -28.93 6.95
CA ALA A 462 -4.73 -29.57 7.96
C ALA A 462 -4.45 -29.02 9.36
N LEU A 463 -3.20 -28.61 9.66
CA LEU A 463 -2.85 -27.93 10.92
C LEU A 463 -3.58 -26.59 11.09
N GLN A 464 -3.99 -25.96 9.99
CA GLN A 464 -4.77 -24.72 9.98
C GLN A 464 -6.29 -24.97 9.88
N GLY A 465 -6.73 -26.23 9.93
CA GLY A 465 -8.13 -26.60 9.71
C GLY A 465 -8.60 -26.38 8.26
N LEU A 466 -7.68 -26.40 7.30
CA LEU A 466 -7.94 -26.15 5.87
C LEU A 466 -7.47 -27.32 5.00
N THR A 467 -7.93 -27.32 3.75
CA THR A 467 -7.43 -28.22 2.70
C THR A 467 -6.30 -27.57 1.91
N ALA A 468 -5.46 -28.36 1.23
CA ALA A 468 -4.45 -27.82 0.30
C ALA A 468 -5.07 -26.91 -0.76
N THR A 469 -6.25 -27.28 -1.29
CA THR A 469 -7.01 -26.47 -2.25
C THR A 469 -7.42 -25.12 -1.67
N GLN A 470 -7.85 -25.05 -0.41
CA GLN A 470 -8.19 -23.78 0.24
C GLN A 470 -6.95 -22.91 0.45
N ILE A 471 -5.81 -23.49 0.84
CA ILE A 471 -4.54 -22.75 0.94
C ILE A 471 -4.11 -22.21 -0.43
N LEU A 472 -4.21 -23.01 -1.50
CA LEU A 472 -3.94 -22.56 -2.87
C LEU A 472 -4.86 -21.41 -3.27
N LYS A 473 -6.17 -21.52 -3.00
CA LYS A 473 -7.14 -20.46 -3.30
C LYS A 473 -6.86 -19.19 -2.51
N ARG A 474 -6.46 -19.30 -1.24
CA ARG A 474 -6.00 -18.18 -0.43
C ARG A 474 -4.72 -17.56 -0.98
N ALA A 475 -3.78 -18.35 -1.50
CA ALA A 475 -2.61 -17.84 -2.20
C ALA A 475 -3.00 -17.15 -3.52
N THR A 476 -3.98 -17.69 -4.26
CA THR A 476 -4.52 -17.07 -5.48
C THR A 476 -5.22 -15.75 -5.17
N THR A 477 -5.89 -15.57 -4.03
CA THR A 477 -6.48 -14.27 -3.68
C THR A 477 -5.43 -13.17 -3.49
N GLN A 478 -4.16 -13.56 -3.30
CA GLN A 478 -3.02 -12.67 -3.23
C GLN A 478 -2.41 -12.32 -4.59
N THR A 479 -2.88 -12.92 -5.69
CA THR A 479 -2.47 -12.49 -7.03
C THR A 479 -3.30 -11.30 -7.46
N CYS A 480 -2.76 -10.49 -8.38
CA CYS A 480 -3.55 -9.41 -8.95
C CYS A 480 -4.80 -10.00 -9.65
N ALA A 481 -4.63 -11.10 -10.40
CA ALA A 481 -5.73 -11.76 -11.09
C ALA A 481 -6.80 -12.30 -10.14
N GLY A 482 -6.42 -12.98 -9.06
CA GLY A 482 -7.37 -13.56 -8.12
C GLY A 482 -8.12 -12.50 -7.32
N CYS A 483 -7.47 -11.37 -7.04
CA CYS A 483 -8.13 -10.22 -6.42
C CYS A 483 -9.11 -9.52 -7.38
N HIS A 484 -8.71 -9.31 -8.63
CA HIS A 484 -9.49 -8.54 -9.61
C HIS A 484 -10.54 -9.36 -10.38
N GLN A 485 -10.36 -10.67 -10.58
CA GLN A 485 -11.29 -11.57 -11.28
C GLN A 485 -11.51 -12.88 -10.51
N PRO A 486 -12.05 -12.82 -9.28
CA PRO A 486 -12.14 -13.98 -8.40
C PRO A 486 -12.96 -15.14 -8.95
N ASP A 487 -13.93 -14.86 -9.83
CA ASP A 487 -14.76 -15.88 -10.49
C ASP A 487 -13.95 -16.81 -11.40
N ASN A 488 -12.95 -16.29 -12.11
CA ASN A 488 -12.10 -17.10 -13.02
C ASN A 488 -11.25 -18.15 -12.29
N PHE A 489 -11.15 -18.03 -10.98
CA PHE A 489 -10.39 -18.92 -10.11
C PHE A 489 -11.30 -19.71 -9.16
N GLY A 490 -12.63 -19.60 -9.33
CA GLY A 490 -13.61 -20.25 -8.46
C GLY A 490 -13.49 -19.82 -6.99
N LEU A 491 -13.03 -18.58 -6.73
CA LEU A 491 -12.86 -18.04 -5.38
C LEU A 491 -14.19 -17.63 -4.74
N ARG A 492 -15.23 -17.41 -5.56
CA ARG A 492 -16.59 -17.07 -5.12
C ARG A 492 -17.47 -18.28 -4.83
N LEU A 493 -17.01 -19.49 -5.15
CA LEU A 493 -17.72 -20.72 -4.82
C LEU A 493 -17.83 -20.90 -3.30
N ALA A 494 -18.89 -21.57 -2.85
CA ALA A 494 -19.07 -21.89 -1.44
C ALA A 494 -17.84 -22.66 -0.91
N ASN A 495 -17.34 -22.27 0.26
CA ASN A 495 -16.19 -22.88 0.92
C ASN A 495 -14.86 -22.85 0.13
N ALA A 496 -14.75 -21.97 -0.88
CA ALA A 496 -13.55 -21.84 -1.71
C ALA A 496 -12.29 -21.51 -0.91
N ILE A 497 -12.36 -20.62 0.09
CA ILE A 497 -11.20 -20.20 0.89
C ILE A 497 -11.24 -20.74 2.32
N GLY A 498 -12.22 -21.59 2.67
CA GLY A 498 -12.45 -21.98 4.07
C GLY A 498 -12.92 -20.80 4.95
N PRO A 499 -13.20 -21.03 6.24
CA PRO A 499 -13.71 -19.98 7.12
C PRO A 499 -12.69 -18.85 7.31
N ALA A 500 -13.14 -17.61 7.12
CA ALA A 500 -12.39 -16.39 7.41
C ALA A 500 -13.32 -15.31 7.95
N VAL A 501 -12.85 -14.53 8.92
CA VAL A 501 -13.61 -13.45 9.58
C VAL A 501 -13.31 -12.13 8.87
N THR A 502 -14.35 -11.44 8.42
CA THR A 502 -14.26 -10.10 7.82
C THR A 502 -14.03 -9.03 8.90
N PRO A 503 -13.64 -7.80 8.52
CA PRO A 503 -13.51 -6.67 9.46
C PRO A 503 -14.78 -6.33 10.23
N THR A 504 -15.95 -6.74 9.73
CA THR A 504 -17.25 -6.56 10.41
C THR A 504 -17.57 -7.67 11.41
N GLY A 505 -16.68 -8.66 11.56
CA GLY A 505 -16.88 -9.84 12.41
C GLY A 505 -17.69 -10.96 11.75
N THR A 506 -18.02 -10.84 10.46
CA THR A 506 -18.79 -11.86 9.73
C THR A 506 -17.87 -12.97 9.27
N THR A 507 -18.23 -14.23 9.53
CA THR A 507 -17.52 -15.38 8.96
C THR A 507 -17.98 -15.61 7.52
N VAL A 508 -17.04 -15.57 6.58
CA VAL A 508 -17.23 -15.90 5.17
C VAL A 508 -16.43 -17.15 4.81
N THR A 509 -16.80 -17.82 3.73
CA THR A 509 -16.06 -18.99 3.22
C THR A 509 -15.65 -18.87 1.75
N SER A 510 -15.94 -17.73 1.13
CA SER A 510 -15.63 -17.37 -0.24
C SER A 510 -15.05 -15.96 -0.30
N TRP A 511 -14.32 -15.65 -1.38
CA TRP A 511 -13.75 -14.33 -1.60
C TRP A 511 -14.82 -13.32 -2.02
N PRO A 512 -14.77 -12.06 -1.55
CA PRO A 512 -15.76 -11.05 -1.91
C PRO A 512 -15.72 -10.67 -3.40
N ASN A 513 -16.82 -10.08 -3.88
CA ASN A 513 -17.03 -9.83 -5.31
C ASN A 513 -16.26 -8.62 -5.86
N SER A 514 -15.81 -8.70 -7.11
CA SER A 514 -15.45 -7.53 -7.93
C SER A 514 -16.71 -6.85 -8.50
N LEU A 515 -16.58 -5.64 -9.06
CA LEU A 515 -17.65 -4.99 -9.82
C LEU A 515 -17.65 -5.56 -11.24
N GLY A 516 -18.78 -5.87 -11.89
CA GLY A 516 -18.77 -6.27 -13.32
C GLY A 516 -17.72 -7.35 -13.73
N ASN A 517 -17.39 -8.27 -12.82
CA ASN A 517 -16.35 -9.31 -12.94
C ASN A 517 -14.90 -8.80 -13.17
N PHE A 518 -14.62 -7.52 -12.93
CA PHE A 518 -13.29 -6.92 -13.05
C PHE A 518 -13.17 -5.56 -12.31
N VAL A 519 -11.98 -5.08 -11.94
CA VAL A 519 -11.73 -3.79 -11.23
C VAL A 519 -12.27 -3.61 -9.80
N HIS A 520 -11.60 -2.71 -9.08
CA HIS A 520 -12.01 -2.13 -7.79
C HIS A 520 -12.80 -0.82 -7.94
N VAL A 521 -12.66 -0.12 -9.06
CA VAL A 521 -13.29 1.17 -9.38
C VAL A 521 -13.64 1.21 -10.87
N GLU A 522 -14.87 1.59 -11.20
CA GLU A 522 -15.35 1.64 -12.59
C GLU A 522 -14.77 2.84 -13.35
N THR A 523 -14.52 2.68 -14.65
CA THR A 523 -14.01 3.80 -15.47
C THR A 523 -15.10 4.81 -15.79
N GLN A 524 -16.34 4.35 -15.99
CA GLN A 524 -17.47 5.21 -16.29
C GLN A 524 -18.12 5.74 -15.01
N PRO A 525 -18.33 7.07 -14.89
CA PRO A 525 -19.00 7.64 -13.74
C PRO A 525 -20.52 7.37 -13.81
N ALA A 526 -21.14 7.24 -12.64
CA ALA A 526 -22.59 7.07 -12.48
C ALA A 526 -23.08 7.86 -11.26
N ALA A 527 -24.39 8.09 -11.18
CA ALA A 527 -25.01 8.61 -9.96
C ALA A 527 -24.97 7.52 -8.87
N LEU A 528 -24.33 7.80 -7.74
CA LEU A 528 -24.10 6.83 -6.69
C LEU A 528 -24.85 7.21 -5.41
N VAL A 529 -25.51 6.23 -4.79
CA VAL A 529 -26.33 6.44 -3.59
C VAL A 529 -25.47 6.86 -2.41
N GLU A 530 -24.29 6.27 -2.28
CA GLU A 530 -23.29 6.62 -1.27
C GLU A 530 -22.75 8.05 -1.42
N LEU A 531 -22.91 8.66 -2.60
CA LEU A 531 -22.54 10.05 -2.88
C LEU A 531 -23.75 11.00 -2.88
N SER A 532 -24.92 10.58 -2.38
CA SER A 532 -26.13 11.42 -2.35
C SER A 532 -26.11 12.55 -1.31
N ASN A 533 -25.08 12.61 -0.45
CA ASN A 533 -24.93 13.63 0.58
C ASN A 533 -24.60 15.02 -0.03
N PRO A 534 -25.08 16.14 0.55
CA PRO A 534 -24.78 17.51 0.09
C PRO A 534 -23.30 17.87 -0.11
N ALA A 535 -22.37 17.12 0.47
CA ALA A 535 -20.95 17.31 0.24
C ALA A 535 -20.46 16.89 -1.16
N PHE A 536 -21.25 16.13 -1.91
CA PHE A 536 -20.96 15.72 -3.27
C PHE A 536 -21.95 16.43 -4.18
N ALA A 537 -21.51 17.50 -4.84
CA ALA A 537 -22.39 18.45 -5.51
C ALA A 537 -23.30 17.83 -6.58
N SER A 538 -22.86 16.74 -7.21
CA SER A 538 -23.55 16.10 -8.33
C SER A 538 -23.96 14.65 -8.09
N ASN A 539 -23.67 14.06 -6.91
CA ASN A 539 -23.71 12.61 -6.62
C ASN A 539 -23.02 11.68 -7.65
N LEU A 540 -22.31 12.25 -8.62
CA LEU A 540 -21.65 11.56 -9.71
C LEU A 540 -20.26 11.09 -9.24
N GLY A 541 -19.97 9.80 -9.41
CA GLY A 541 -18.69 9.23 -9.05
C GLY A 541 -18.43 7.90 -9.73
N HIS A 542 -17.27 7.31 -9.44
CA HIS A 542 -16.84 6.03 -10.00
C HIS A 542 -17.20 4.88 -9.06
N ALA A 543 -18.12 4.01 -9.50
CA ALA A 543 -18.63 2.92 -8.67
C ALA A 543 -17.49 2.04 -8.14
N LEU A 544 -17.56 1.67 -6.86
CA LEU A 544 -16.59 0.80 -6.20
C LEU A 544 -17.05 -0.65 -6.23
N SER A 545 -16.11 -1.60 -6.25
CA SER A 545 -16.47 -3.02 -6.14
C SER A 545 -17.03 -3.37 -4.76
N PRO A 546 -17.93 -4.37 -4.65
CA PRO A 546 -18.42 -4.83 -3.35
C PRO A 546 -17.29 -5.24 -2.40
N ALA A 547 -16.24 -5.90 -2.90
CA ALA A 547 -15.06 -6.21 -2.10
C ALA A 547 -14.38 -4.95 -1.53
N LEU A 548 -14.21 -3.90 -2.34
CA LEU A 548 -13.64 -2.65 -1.86
C LEU A 548 -14.57 -1.96 -0.86
N HIS A 549 -15.85 -1.85 -1.20
CA HIS A 549 -16.85 -1.14 -0.42
C HIS A 549 -17.16 -1.81 0.92
N ASP A 550 -17.43 -3.12 0.91
CA ASP A 550 -17.99 -3.85 2.06
C ASP A 550 -16.92 -4.50 2.95
N VAL A 551 -15.70 -4.69 2.44
CA VAL A 551 -14.63 -5.40 3.15
C VAL A 551 -13.42 -4.49 3.36
N PHE A 552 -12.80 -4.02 2.27
CA PHE A 552 -11.50 -3.35 2.38
C PHE A 552 -11.59 -1.92 2.95
N LEU A 553 -12.59 -1.13 2.56
CA LEU A 553 -12.77 0.22 3.11
C LEU A 553 -13.11 0.22 4.61
N PRO A 554 -13.99 -0.65 5.12
CA PRO A 554 -14.21 -0.80 6.56
C PRO A 554 -12.92 -1.13 7.33
N ASP A 555 -12.10 -2.04 6.82
CA ASP A 555 -10.80 -2.37 7.44
C ASP A 555 -9.87 -1.15 7.50
N ARG A 556 -9.68 -0.48 6.35
CA ARG A 556 -8.82 0.71 6.22
C ARG A 556 -9.31 1.84 7.13
N ARG A 557 -10.63 2.00 7.26
CA ARG A 557 -11.24 2.96 8.17
C ARG A 557 -10.91 2.64 9.62
N ASN A 558 -11.12 1.40 10.03
CA ASN A 558 -10.82 0.97 11.40
C ASN A 558 -9.33 1.14 11.70
N PHE A 559 -8.46 0.77 10.75
CA PHE A 559 -7.03 1.01 10.87
C PHE A 559 -6.70 2.49 11.07
N LEU A 560 -7.23 3.38 10.22
CA LEU A 560 -7.03 4.83 10.34
C LEU A 560 -7.53 5.36 11.70
N VAL A 561 -8.70 4.92 12.16
CA VAL A 561 -9.25 5.29 13.47
C VAL A 561 -8.33 4.85 14.60
N ASP A 562 -7.81 3.62 14.56
CA ASP A 562 -6.84 3.12 15.54
C ASP A 562 -5.56 3.95 15.53
N GLN A 563 -5.08 4.37 14.36
CA GLN A 563 -3.92 5.25 14.25
C GLN A 563 -4.20 6.67 14.77
N LEU A 564 -5.42 7.19 14.52
CA LEU A 564 -5.85 8.50 15.00
C LEU A 564 -6.02 8.53 16.52
N ASN A 565 -6.51 7.45 17.12
CA ASN A 565 -6.74 7.34 18.56
C ASN A 565 -5.48 6.96 19.34
N ALA A 566 -4.47 6.41 18.68
CA ALA A 566 -3.22 6.06 19.34
C ALA A 566 -2.58 7.25 20.04
N ILE A 567 -2.07 6.98 21.24
CA ILE A 567 -1.28 7.92 22.03
C ILE A 567 -0.04 8.28 21.21
N THR A 568 0.28 9.56 21.16
CA THR A 568 1.44 10.07 20.42
C THR A 568 2.55 10.38 21.40
N CYS A 569 3.66 9.68 21.30
CA CYS A 569 4.84 9.92 22.12
C CYS A 569 5.95 10.61 21.31
N PRO A 570 6.77 11.45 21.98
CA PRO A 570 8.06 11.90 21.50
C PRO A 570 8.92 10.77 20.95
N CYS A 571 9.50 10.95 19.76
CA CYS A 571 10.42 9.94 19.26
C CYS A 571 11.79 10.03 19.95
N THR A 572 12.13 9.01 20.72
CA THR A 572 13.36 8.92 21.53
C THR A 572 14.60 8.48 20.72
N HIS A 573 14.41 7.94 19.52
CA HIS A 573 15.48 7.28 18.75
C HIS A 573 16.01 8.08 17.55
N ARG A 574 15.80 9.41 17.54
CA ARG A 574 16.32 10.30 16.48
C ARG A 574 17.85 10.36 16.41
N PHE A 575 18.51 9.85 17.44
CA PHE A 575 19.96 9.93 17.65
C PHE A 575 20.65 8.55 17.66
N THR A 576 19.97 7.47 17.27
CA THR A 576 20.58 6.13 17.19
C THR A 576 21.74 6.08 16.20
N THR A 577 21.76 6.98 15.22
CA THR A 577 22.87 7.17 14.27
C THR A 577 24.08 7.90 14.86
N LEU A 578 23.98 8.44 16.08
CA LEU A 578 25.13 9.01 16.79
C LEU A 578 26.06 7.92 17.31
N THR A 579 27.36 8.26 17.35
CA THR A 579 28.37 7.47 18.06
C THR A 579 27.98 7.33 19.53
N ALA A 580 28.45 6.27 20.19
CA ALA A 580 28.15 6.04 21.61
C ALA A 580 28.48 7.25 22.48
N GLU A 581 29.61 7.92 22.21
CA GLU A 581 30.08 9.12 22.91
C GLU A 581 29.15 10.33 22.76
N MET A 582 28.54 10.52 21.58
CA MET A 582 27.62 11.63 21.34
C MET A 582 26.18 11.33 21.79
N ARG A 583 25.85 10.05 21.94
CA ARG A 583 24.49 9.58 22.21
C ARG A 583 23.99 9.98 23.59
N GLU A 584 24.79 9.76 24.63
CA GLU A 584 24.40 10.09 26.01
C GLU A 584 24.19 11.61 26.22
N PRO A 585 25.09 12.50 25.78
CA PRO A 585 24.84 13.94 25.81
C PRO A 585 23.60 14.37 25.01
N ALA A 586 23.34 13.74 23.86
CA ALA A 586 22.16 14.03 23.04
C ALA A 586 20.87 13.59 23.75
N PHE A 587 20.85 12.41 24.37
CA PHE A 587 19.71 11.95 25.17
C PHE A 587 19.46 12.86 26.37
N LYS A 588 20.49 13.21 27.14
CA LYS A 588 20.32 14.14 28.28
C LYS A 588 19.76 15.50 27.86
N ARG A 589 20.18 16.04 26.70
CA ARG A 589 19.62 17.29 26.15
C ARG A 589 18.19 17.10 25.65
N GLN A 590 17.90 15.96 25.03
CA GLN A 590 16.55 15.58 24.63
C GLN A 590 15.63 15.53 25.84
N ASP A 591 16.03 14.87 26.93
CA ASP A 591 15.27 14.83 28.16
C ASP A 591 15.03 16.22 28.73
N GLY A 592 16.03 17.12 28.64
CA GLY A 592 15.87 18.53 29.00
C GLY A 592 14.80 19.25 28.17
N VAL A 593 14.77 19.05 26.85
CA VAL A 593 13.71 19.61 25.98
C VAL A 593 12.36 19.00 26.30
N LEU A 594 12.29 17.69 26.56
CA LEU A 594 11.04 17.01 26.93
C LEU A 594 10.52 17.50 28.29
N ALA A 595 11.40 17.72 29.26
CA ALA A 595 11.06 18.26 30.58
C ALA A 595 10.41 19.65 30.47
N GLN A 596 10.87 20.51 29.56
CA GLN A 596 10.26 21.82 29.31
C GLN A 596 8.84 21.74 28.75
N LEU A 597 8.48 20.61 28.12
CA LEU A 597 7.15 20.41 27.53
C LEU A 597 6.16 19.72 28.47
N VAL A 598 6.63 19.17 29.60
CA VAL A 598 5.78 18.53 30.62
C VAL A 598 4.60 19.42 31.02
N PRO A 599 4.77 20.72 31.34
CA PRO A 599 3.63 21.55 31.76
C PRO A 599 2.58 21.72 30.66
N GLN A 600 3.00 21.87 29.39
CA GLN A 600 2.09 22.00 28.26
C GLN A 600 1.33 20.69 28.01
N ALA A 601 2.03 19.56 28.08
CA ALA A 601 1.41 18.25 27.93
C ALA A 601 0.42 17.94 29.05
N SER A 602 0.72 18.28 30.29
CA SER A 602 -0.22 18.16 31.42
C SER A 602 -1.42 19.09 31.25
N ALA A 603 -1.21 20.33 30.77
CA ALA A 603 -2.31 21.25 30.47
C ALA A 603 -3.21 20.70 29.35
N TRP A 604 -2.62 20.12 28.30
CA TRP A 604 -3.33 19.44 27.22
C TRP A 604 -4.15 18.25 27.73
N GLN A 605 -3.55 17.39 28.56
CA GLN A 605 -4.23 16.24 29.13
C GLN A 605 -5.44 16.67 29.99
N ARG A 606 -5.30 17.72 30.81
CA ARG A 606 -6.43 18.29 31.58
C ARG A 606 -7.52 18.84 30.66
N LEU A 607 -7.17 19.66 29.67
CA LEU A 607 -8.13 20.21 28.71
C LEU A 607 -8.92 19.10 28.01
N LEU A 608 -8.22 18.06 27.56
CA LEU A 608 -8.87 16.93 26.89
C LEU A 608 -9.76 16.16 27.87
N ALA A 609 -9.29 15.86 29.08
CA ALA A 609 -10.07 15.17 30.10
C ALA A 609 -11.33 15.94 30.48
N GLU A 610 -11.23 17.25 30.70
CA GLU A 610 -12.38 18.14 30.97
C GLU A 610 -13.37 18.13 29.81
N ARG A 611 -12.88 18.19 28.56
CA ARG A 611 -13.74 18.11 27.37
C ARG A 611 -14.44 16.76 27.27
N LEU A 612 -13.76 15.66 27.60
CA LEU A 612 -14.32 14.31 27.54
C LEU A 612 -15.25 14.00 28.71
N ALA A 613 -15.09 14.67 29.85
CA ALA A 613 -16.02 14.59 30.98
C ALA A 613 -17.36 15.31 30.71
N SER A 614 -17.42 16.17 29.68
CA SER A 614 -18.67 16.76 29.22
C SER A 614 -19.63 15.69 28.69
N THR A 615 -20.92 15.80 29.03
CA THR A 615 -21.97 14.89 28.56
C THR A 615 -22.21 14.96 27.05
N ARG A 616 -21.73 16.00 26.37
CA ARG A 616 -21.89 16.18 24.92
C ARG A 616 -20.76 15.46 24.16
N PRO A 617 -21.08 14.57 23.21
CA PRO A 617 -20.08 13.97 22.32
C PRO A 617 -19.20 15.02 21.62
N LEU A 618 -17.96 14.67 21.35
CA LEU A 618 -17.05 15.51 20.59
C LEU A 618 -17.46 15.49 19.11
N THR A 619 -17.73 16.65 18.52
CA THR A 619 -17.99 16.71 17.08
C THR A 619 -16.69 16.56 16.29
N LEU A 620 -16.75 16.10 15.04
CA LEU A 620 -15.57 16.02 14.18
C LEU A 620 -14.85 17.37 14.06
N ALA A 621 -15.58 18.47 13.89
CA ALA A 621 -15.00 19.81 13.82
C ALA A 621 -14.26 20.21 15.10
N GLU A 622 -14.80 19.87 16.27
CA GLU A 622 -14.13 20.09 17.56
C GLU A 622 -12.90 19.20 17.71
N SER A 623 -13.00 17.93 17.29
CA SER A 623 -11.91 16.96 17.28
C SER A 623 -10.74 17.46 16.43
N LEU A 624 -11.01 18.04 15.25
CA LEU A 624 -10.00 18.64 14.38
C LEU A 624 -9.34 19.89 15.00
N LYS A 625 -10.10 20.75 15.69
CA LYS A 625 -9.55 21.91 16.41
C LYS A 625 -8.62 21.48 17.53
N LEU A 626 -9.02 20.48 18.32
CA LEU A 626 -8.20 19.88 19.35
C LEU A 626 -6.94 19.24 18.77
N ASP A 627 -7.07 18.49 17.67
CA ASP A 627 -5.93 17.91 16.94
C ASP A 627 -4.91 18.97 16.50
N ALA A 628 -5.36 20.14 16.04
CA ALA A 628 -4.51 21.26 15.66
C ALA A 628 -3.79 21.89 16.87
N GLN A 629 -4.48 22.05 17.99
CA GLN A 629 -3.87 22.52 19.24
C GLN A 629 -2.80 21.55 19.75
N ARG A 630 -3.06 20.25 19.72
CA ARG A 630 -2.03 19.25 20.05
C ARG A 630 -0.84 19.32 19.10
N ALA A 631 -1.11 19.44 17.79
CA ALA A 631 -0.07 19.49 16.78
C ALA A 631 0.86 20.70 16.97
N SER A 632 0.37 21.82 17.51
CA SER A 632 1.22 22.97 17.82
C SER A 632 2.21 22.68 18.96
N ILE A 633 1.79 21.94 20.00
CA ILE A 633 2.68 21.48 21.08
C ILE A 633 3.75 20.54 20.50
N SER A 634 3.35 19.58 19.67
CA SER A 634 4.31 18.70 18.99
C SER A 634 5.24 19.47 18.05
N ALA A 635 4.76 20.48 17.33
CA ALA A 635 5.60 21.28 16.44
C ALA A 635 6.64 22.11 17.20
N GLN A 636 6.28 22.66 18.38
CA GLN A 636 7.24 23.34 19.26
C GLN A 636 8.34 22.38 19.71
N GLN A 637 7.97 21.16 20.09
CA GLN A 637 8.93 20.12 20.44
C GLN A 637 9.90 19.82 19.30
N GLU A 638 9.36 19.60 18.10
CA GLU A 638 10.15 19.32 16.89
C GLU A 638 11.12 20.44 16.57
N LYS A 639 10.67 21.68 16.70
CA LYS A 639 11.51 22.88 16.53
C LYS A 639 12.66 22.90 17.54
N SER A 640 12.39 22.70 18.82
CA SER A 640 13.41 22.68 19.89
C SER A 640 14.43 21.55 19.68
N LEU A 641 13.96 20.36 19.28
CA LEU A 641 14.84 19.23 18.95
C LEU A 641 15.72 19.53 17.71
N ALA A 642 15.16 20.17 16.68
CA ALA A 642 15.90 20.56 15.48
C ALA A 642 16.96 21.64 15.78
N GLU A 643 16.65 22.61 16.64
CA GLU A 643 17.59 23.62 17.13
C GLU A 643 18.74 22.99 17.92
N MET A 644 18.43 22.04 18.80
CA MET A 644 19.44 21.29 19.54
C MET A 644 20.37 20.51 18.60
N ARG A 645 19.84 19.84 17.57
CA ARG A 645 20.67 19.14 16.56
C ARG A 645 21.66 20.09 15.90
N ARG A 646 21.19 21.28 15.49
CA ARG A 646 22.05 22.32 14.91
C ARG A 646 23.14 22.75 15.90
N ALA A 647 22.79 22.94 17.18
CA ALA A 647 23.75 23.31 18.23
C ALA A 647 24.79 22.21 18.52
N LEU A 648 24.47 20.94 18.23
CA LEU A 648 25.40 19.81 18.34
C LEU A 648 26.27 19.61 17.08
N GLY A 649 26.20 20.53 16.10
CA GLY A 649 26.92 20.39 14.84
C GLY A 649 26.46 19.21 13.99
N MET A 650 25.31 18.61 14.33
CA MET A 650 24.75 17.54 13.54
C MET A 650 24.17 18.15 12.26
N PRO A 651 24.41 17.53 11.08
CA PRO A 651 23.75 17.98 9.88
C PRO A 651 22.23 17.97 10.14
N PRO A 652 21.49 18.99 9.63
CA PRO A 652 20.04 18.91 9.63
C PRO A 652 19.65 17.55 9.03
N ILE A 653 18.62 16.92 9.58
CA ILE A 653 17.99 15.79 8.89
C ILE A 653 17.57 16.37 7.55
N ALA A 654 18.30 16.04 6.48
CA ALA A 654 18.15 16.72 5.22
C ALA A 654 16.74 16.41 4.69
N ILE A 655 15.86 17.40 4.72
CA ILE A 655 14.57 17.35 4.02
C ILE A 655 14.79 17.58 2.50
N GLY A 656 16.01 17.99 2.10
CA GLY A 656 16.45 18.21 0.71
C GLY A 656 17.36 17.11 0.13
N PRO A 657 17.56 17.11 -1.20
CA PRO A 657 18.18 16.02 -1.93
C PRO A 657 19.70 16.01 -1.69
N SER A 658 20.23 14.93 -1.12
CA SER A 658 21.66 14.63 -1.19
C SER A 658 21.86 13.41 -2.10
N PRO A 659 22.65 13.53 -3.19
CA PRO A 659 22.97 12.42 -4.06
C PRO A 659 24.16 11.66 -3.48
N GLN A 660 23.93 10.43 -3.01
CA GLN A 660 25.01 9.45 -2.89
C GLN A 660 24.62 8.24 -3.75
N PRO A 661 25.38 7.93 -4.81
CA PRO A 661 25.04 6.85 -5.71
C PRO A 661 25.48 5.52 -5.08
N VAL A 662 24.58 4.86 -4.36
CA VAL A 662 24.77 3.44 -4.05
C VAL A 662 24.12 2.65 -5.17
N THR A 663 24.91 2.23 -6.15
CA THR A 663 24.54 1.20 -7.12
C THR A 663 24.48 -0.14 -6.41
N ARG A 664 23.28 -0.56 -6.00
CA ARG A 664 23.02 -1.95 -5.62
C ARG A 664 21.79 -2.50 -6.34
N ASP A 665 21.90 -3.78 -6.59
CA ASP A 665 21.15 -4.62 -7.50
C ASP A 665 19.64 -4.59 -7.27
N VAL A 666 18.85 -4.58 -8.35
CA VAL A 666 17.39 -4.45 -8.39
C VAL A 666 16.68 -5.72 -7.84
N THR A 667 17.45 -6.67 -7.31
CA THR A 667 17.01 -8.04 -7.06
C THR A 667 16.48 -8.32 -5.65
N GLN A 668 16.60 -7.40 -4.68
CA GLN A 668 16.20 -7.67 -3.29
C GLN A 668 15.51 -6.49 -2.60
N GLU A 669 14.27 -6.21 -3.01
CA GLU A 669 13.34 -5.54 -2.10
C GLU A 669 12.68 -6.62 -1.23
N PRO A 670 12.93 -6.67 0.09
CA PRO A 670 12.39 -7.73 0.94
C PRO A 670 10.86 -7.70 0.95
N ALA A 671 10.23 -8.86 1.12
CA ALA A 671 8.77 -8.94 1.28
C ALA A 671 8.33 -8.05 2.46
N ARG A 672 7.50 -7.05 2.18
CA ARG A 672 7.07 -6.08 3.19
C ARG A 672 5.80 -6.59 3.86
N ARG A 673 5.85 -6.82 5.18
CA ARG A 673 4.62 -6.84 5.98
C ARG A 673 4.22 -5.41 6.32
N THR A 674 2.92 -5.17 6.25
CA THR A 674 2.31 -3.89 6.57
C THR A 674 1.98 -3.86 8.08
N THR A 675 1.70 -2.67 8.61
CA THR A 675 1.21 -2.50 9.98
C THR A 675 -0.10 -3.24 10.27
N SER A 676 -0.94 -3.48 9.26
CA SER A 676 -2.18 -4.25 9.42
C SER A 676 -1.95 -5.77 9.38
N GLY A 677 -0.74 -6.22 9.05
CA GLY A 677 -0.43 -7.63 8.82
C GLY A 677 -0.87 -8.14 7.45
N SER A 678 -1.47 -7.29 6.61
CA SER A 678 -1.80 -7.62 5.23
C SER A 678 -0.53 -7.73 4.37
N PHE A 679 -0.56 -8.64 3.40
CA PHE A 679 0.37 -8.57 2.27
C PHE A 679 -0.21 -7.59 1.24
N ARG A 680 0.64 -7.05 0.35
CA ARG A 680 0.43 -5.89 -0.56
C ARG A 680 -0.72 -6.03 -1.59
N THR A 681 -1.73 -6.82 -1.34
CA THR A 681 -2.77 -7.15 -2.31
C THR A 681 -3.92 -6.16 -2.20
N HIS A 682 -3.70 -5.08 -2.95
CA HIS A 682 -4.61 -4.01 -3.38
C HIS A 682 -5.27 -3.12 -2.35
#